data_AF-A0A010QFT5-F1
#
_entry.id   AF-A0A010QFT5-F1
#
_cell.length_a   1.000
_cell.length_b   1.000
_cell.length_c   1.000
_cell.angle_alpha   90.00
_cell.angle_beta   90.00
_cell.angle_gamma   90.00
#
_symmetry.space_group_name_H-M   'P 1'
#
loop_
_entity.id
_entity.type
_entity.pdbx_description
1 polymer ?
#
loop_
_entity_poly.entity_id
_entity_poly.type
_entity_poly.pdbx_seq_one_letter_code
_entity_poly.pdbx_strand_id
1 'polypeptide(L)'
;MSSYLVTGASRGLGFEFLRQLSADANNIVIGVVRNAEATKQKVDAELQRKNIHVLQADLDDFDAIKTAVNAASEITGGSIDYVIANAAFISTWSSYDGISVLVDKRGETPKRLEEDLVDSFRTNVVGNVHLFNLALPHILRGHAKKVVTVSSGMADLDFISKSGIEVGAPYSISKAALNTAVAKFSAEHSPQGVLFFSISPGVIDTGLYDNATEEEKQKGMAMLGKMAKYAPHFTGPSTQSLRLFNYRLYEPSAPLTGENLAMATFASENGDLNKQASTSTELAQWTTARDGPSGIPSRCASLSPRRSSPPRQRLRDKDVCEARQDSQTRRSVLFLWIWEILSLVLATCLLVVTITVILGQNDHPLGDWPLDRIMTLNSLVNLLSTIFRGILVSIATELIAQAKWTWFWCDKSSQRRMGNLQHFDDGTRGVWGALKLMRIVTWRSPSILVAVVVLVSSFAIGPFVQQSIGHVDKNETLGLGTGIIPVTRHVDGMNISIPLGDSGGMTLKSDIKGAIQTLALSRNGIDSIILPTCPTGNCTFIGLGSNTSVKAGFDVTHASAGICSICTDIGEMIDHQGLIDNLQTINHSLANGISIINSDREGGMRVISGDLSWTNGTIPPETLERASVSFANVTVLASTVLEGNINKNKPKHAIAVTCSLYPCIRTYSAIISRGVLSETPVTETPMGYDFRNEKSPGARKAWDLSAVQLPCLIKGKVYTEGNLSQGPDLSTIRHASAGRTLGIDSEFKAPEECIYRVENDFKLLMSQYFSEEFFNGTCSWDSKQPNSINCGGAIWLSRLWANGESTSSSLEQLFTDFATALTNQLRFGMGRKNGTTSVVNGESLQLVTYIAVKPYWLIFPAILLILEIMALSWMISLTVVYRDELAVWKGSILPLLFYRDLFWGNTDSDGASKRLLTTEEMEEQADQIRSNFSRNIWNN
;
A
#
# COMPACT_ATOMS: atom_id res chain seq x y z
N MET A 1 40.38 -42.47 -40.08
CA MET A 1 38.99 -42.91 -40.32
C MET A 1 38.15 -42.24 -39.25
N SER A 2 37.17 -41.41 -39.63
CA SER A 2 36.33 -40.71 -38.66
C SER A 2 35.11 -41.56 -38.33
N SER A 3 34.80 -41.71 -37.05
CA SER A 3 33.64 -42.46 -36.57
C SER A 3 32.48 -41.55 -36.16
N TYR A 4 31.27 -41.86 -36.63
CA TYR A 4 30.06 -41.07 -36.38
C TYR A 4 28.98 -41.94 -35.74
N LEU A 5 28.58 -41.61 -34.52
CA LEU A 5 27.44 -42.21 -33.85
C LEU A 5 26.22 -41.30 -33.99
N VAL A 6 25.20 -41.71 -34.75
CA VAL A 6 24.01 -40.92 -35.06
C VAL A 6 22.78 -41.55 -34.43
N THR A 7 22.12 -40.86 -33.50
CA THR A 7 20.86 -41.35 -32.91
C THR A 7 19.64 -40.94 -33.73
N GLY A 8 18.61 -41.78 -33.79
CA GLY A 8 17.39 -41.48 -34.52
C GLY A 8 17.58 -41.57 -36.03
N ALA A 9 18.42 -42.50 -36.48
CA ALA A 9 18.90 -42.59 -37.85
C ALA A 9 17.96 -43.35 -38.83
N SER A 10 16.73 -43.69 -38.42
CA SER A 10 15.81 -44.51 -39.23
C SER A 10 15.05 -43.72 -40.31
N ARG A 11 14.87 -42.41 -40.10
CA ARG A 11 14.14 -41.51 -41.01
C ARG A 11 14.59 -40.07 -40.84
N GLY A 12 14.08 -39.18 -41.70
CA GLY A 12 14.29 -37.74 -41.59
C GLY A 12 15.76 -37.35 -41.63
N LEU A 13 16.10 -36.33 -40.85
CA LEU A 13 17.47 -35.81 -40.70
C LEU A 13 18.50 -36.91 -40.36
N GLY A 14 18.16 -37.82 -39.45
CA GLY A 14 19.06 -38.89 -39.03
C GLY A 14 19.44 -39.85 -40.16
N PHE A 15 18.49 -40.20 -41.02
CA PHE A 15 18.76 -41.06 -42.18
C PHE A 15 19.57 -40.33 -43.26
N GLU A 16 19.31 -39.03 -43.44
CA GLU A 16 20.10 -38.21 -44.37
C GLU A 16 21.54 -38.00 -43.86
N PHE A 17 21.78 -37.93 -42.54
CA PHE A 17 23.13 -38.01 -41.98
C PHE A 17 23.83 -39.33 -42.34
N LEU A 18 23.13 -40.47 -42.27
CA LEU A 18 23.70 -41.74 -42.74
C LEU A 18 24.07 -41.63 -44.21
N ARG A 19 23.16 -41.16 -45.06
CA ARG A 19 23.39 -41.02 -46.51
C ARG A 19 24.58 -40.12 -46.83
N GLN A 20 24.72 -38.97 -46.18
CA GLN A 20 25.79 -38.04 -46.52
C GLN A 20 27.13 -38.49 -45.93
N LEU A 21 27.18 -38.82 -44.64
CA LEU A 21 28.43 -39.15 -43.96
C LEU A 21 29.07 -40.44 -44.51
N SER A 22 28.25 -41.42 -44.89
CA SER A 22 28.74 -42.68 -45.46
C SER A 22 29.19 -42.57 -46.92
N ALA A 23 28.94 -41.43 -47.59
CA ALA A 23 29.40 -41.22 -48.97
C ALA A 23 30.93 -41.25 -49.08
N ASP A 24 31.65 -40.90 -48.01
CA ASP A 24 33.07 -41.19 -47.88
C ASP A 24 33.26 -42.58 -47.26
N ALA A 25 33.87 -43.49 -48.03
CA ALA A 25 34.12 -44.86 -47.62
C ALA A 25 35.10 -44.99 -46.44
N ASN A 26 35.87 -43.93 -46.12
CA ASN A 26 36.79 -43.91 -44.98
C ASN A 26 36.11 -43.62 -43.64
N ASN A 27 34.84 -43.21 -43.66
CA ASN A 27 34.05 -42.97 -42.46
C ASN A 27 33.39 -44.25 -41.99
N ILE A 28 33.34 -44.46 -40.67
CA ILE A 28 32.50 -45.49 -40.05
C ILE A 28 31.26 -44.78 -39.50
N VAL A 29 30.08 -45.08 -40.04
CA VAL A 29 28.84 -44.41 -39.67
C VAL A 29 27.91 -45.39 -38.96
N ILE A 30 27.56 -45.09 -37.72
CA ILE A 30 26.80 -45.96 -36.83
C ILE A 30 25.46 -45.30 -36.53
N GLY A 31 24.38 -45.84 -37.08
CA GLY A 31 23.02 -45.41 -36.82
C GLY A 31 22.41 -46.15 -35.65
N VAL A 32 22.01 -45.43 -34.60
CA VAL A 32 21.26 -45.96 -33.46
C VAL A 32 19.77 -45.71 -33.68
N VAL A 33 18.98 -46.78 -33.67
CA VAL A 33 17.55 -46.77 -34.01
C VAL A 33 16.75 -47.73 -33.13
N ARG A 34 15.44 -47.51 -33.02
CA ARG A 34 14.55 -48.42 -32.26
C ARG A 34 14.29 -49.74 -32.99
N ASN A 35 14.21 -49.73 -34.32
CA ASN A 35 14.04 -50.94 -35.14
C ASN A 35 15.22 -51.07 -36.10
N ALA A 36 16.22 -51.87 -35.70
CA ALA A 36 17.43 -52.05 -36.48
C ALA A 36 17.19 -52.86 -37.76
N GLU A 37 16.31 -53.86 -37.74
CA GLU A 37 16.02 -54.71 -38.90
C GLU A 37 15.40 -53.90 -40.05
N ALA A 38 14.34 -53.15 -39.79
CA ALA A 38 13.69 -52.31 -40.80
C ALA A 38 14.63 -51.22 -41.33
N THR A 39 15.48 -50.65 -40.47
CA THR A 39 16.45 -49.64 -40.89
C THR A 39 17.56 -50.26 -41.76
N LYS A 40 18.05 -51.47 -41.42
CA LYS A 40 19.02 -52.20 -42.25
C LYS A 40 18.47 -52.49 -43.64
N GLN A 41 17.25 -53.03 -43.72
CA GLN A 41 16.58 -53.27 -45.01
C GLN A 41 16.48 -52.00 -45.85
N LYS A 42 16.17 -50.85 -45.23
CA LYS A 42 16.12 -49.56 -45.93
C LYS A 42 17.51 -49.07 -46.37
N VAL A 43 18.53 -49.22 -45.53
CA VAL A 43 19.92 -48.89 -45.88
C VAL A 43 20.42 -49.75 -47.04
N ASP A 44 20.11 -51.05 -47.02
CA ASP A 44 20.46 -52.00 -48.09
C ASP A 44 19.69 -51.71 -49.38
N ALA A 45 18.43 -51.24 -49.28
CA ALA A 45 17.64 -50.86 -50.45
C ALA A 45 18.10 -49.54 -51.08
N GLU A 46 18.34 -48.49 -50.28
CA GLU A 46 18.54 -47.12 -50.78
C GLU A 46 20.01 -46.67 -50.87
N LEU A 47 20.91 -47.16 -50.00
CA LEU A 47 22.28 -46.66 -49.89
C LEU A 47 23.33 -47.68 -50.34
N GLN A 48 23.13 -48.96 -50.04
CA GLN A 48 24.02 -50.07 -50.43
C GLN A 48 25.50 -49.87 -50.03
N ARG A 49 25.76 -49.37 -48.82
CA ARG A 49 27.13 -49.07 -48.36
C ARG A 49 27.56 -49.94 -47.17
N LYS A 50 28.79 -50.48 -47.25
CA LYS A 50 29.36 -51.38 -46.23
C LYS A 50 29.89 -50.68 -44.98
N ASN A 51 30.07 -49.36 -45.03
CA ASN A 51 30.59 -48.54 -43.94
C ASN A 51 29.49 -47.97 -43.03
N ILE A 52 28.25 -48.45 -43.19
CA ILE A 52 27.12 -48.13 -42.33
C ILE A 52 26.85 -49.33 -41.41
N HIS A 53 26.78 -49.07 -40.11
CA HIS A 53 26.39 -50.04 -39.10
C HIS A 53 25.12 -49.55 -38.42
N VAL A 54 24.17 -50.46 -38.19
CA VAL A 54 22.89 -50.12 -37.54
C VAL A 54 22.79 -50.89 -36.24
N LEU A 55 22.66 -50.14 -35.14
CA LEU A 55 22.53 -50.65 -33.78
C LEU A 55 21.14 -50.35 -33.22
N GLN A 56 20.63 -51.26 -32.39
CA GLN A 56 19.33 -51.11 -31.77
C GLN A 56 19.45 -50.49 -30.38
N ALA A 57 18.79 -49.36 -30.15
CA ALA A 57 18.52 -48.84 -28.81
C ALA A 57 17.33 -47.88 -28.81
N ASP A 58 16.62 -47.85 -27.69
CA ASP A 58 15.68 -46.77 -27.36
C ASP A 58 16.37 -45.78 -26.40
N LEU A 59 16.16 -44.48 -26.61
CA LEU A 59 16.75 -43.46 -25.74
C LEU A 59 16.08 -43.39 -24.36
N ASP A 60 14.93 -44.03 -24.18
CA ASP A 60 14.27 -44.13 -22.88
C ASP A 60 14.81 -45.31 -22.03
N ASP A 61 15.67 -46.16 -22.60
CA ASP A 61 16.28 -47.31 -21.92
C ASP A 61 17.81 -47.14 -21.80
N PHE A 62 18.25 -46.91 -20.56
CA PHE A 62 19.67 -46.71 -20.25
C PHE A 62 20.56 -47.90 -20.63
N ASP A 63 20.12 -49.14 -20.38
CA ASP A 63 20.91 -50.33 -20.64
C ASP A 63 21.00 -50.60 -22.15
N ALA A 64 19.94 -50.29 -22.90
CA ALA A 64 19.97 -50.31 -24.36
C ALA A 64 20.96 -49.28 -24.93
N ILE A 65 20.96 -48.03 -24.42
CA ILE A 65 21.94 -46.99 -24.82
C ILE A 65 23.36 -47.48 -24.52
N LYS A 66 23.61 -47.98 -23.31
CA LYS A 66 24.92 -48.48 -22.88
C LYS A 66 25.41 -49.61 -23.79
N THR A 67 24.54 -50.56 -24.10
CA THR A 67 24.87 -51.68 -25.00
C THR A 67 25.21 -51.16 -26.41
N ALA A 68 24.42 -50.22 -26.94
CA ALA A 68 24.69 -49.64 -28.25
C ALA A 68 25.98 -48.80 -28.30
N VAL A 69 26.29 -48.02 -27.27
CA VAL A 69 27.54 -47.25 -27.20
C VAL A 69 28.77 -48.17 -27.09
N ASN A 70 28.68 -49.24 -26.29
CA ASN A 70 29.75 -50.23 -26.20
C ASN A 70 29.97 -50.93 -27.54
N ALA A 71 28.91 -51.42 -28.18
CA ALA A 71 28.99 -52.04 -29.51
C ALA A 71 29.53 -51.06 -30.57
N ALA A 72 29.13 -49.78 -30.50
CA ALA A 72 29.67 -48.75 -31.38
C ALA A 72 31.16 -48.56 -31.18
N SER A 73 31.63 -48.53 -29.93
CA SER A 73 33.05 -48.47 -29.61
C SER A 73 33.82 -49.70 -30.05
N GLU A 74 33.23 -50.90 -30.05
CA GLU A 74 33.90 -52.11 -30.53
C GLU A 74 34.10 -52.04 -32.05
N ILE A 75 33.08 -51.61 -32.79
CA ILE A 75 33.12 -51.44 -34.25
C ILE A 75 34.22 -50.45 -34.67
N THR A 76 34.45 -49.40 -33.88
CA THR A 76 35.42 -48.33 -34.19
C THR A 76 36.81 -48.56 -33.60
N GLY A 77 37.07 -49.70 -32.95
CA GLY A 77 38.37 -50.00 -32.34
C GLY A 77 38.66 -49.22 -31.05
N GLY A 78 37.62 -48.77 -30.34
CA GLY A 78 37.71 -48.21 -28.99
C GLY A 78 37.42 -46.72 -28.87
N SER A 79 37.24 -45.98 -29.97
CA SER A 79 37.11 -44.52 -29.95
C SER A 79 35.89 -44.04 -30.74
N ILE A 80 35.31 -42.89 -30.36
CA ILE A 80 34.19 -42.29 -31.10
C ILE A 80 34.55 -40.83 -31.39
N ASP A 81 34.60 -40.43 -32.66
CA ASP A 81 35.02 -39.07 -33.03
C ASP A 81 33.87 -38.06 -32.94
N TYR A 82 32.69 -38.47 -33.40
CA TYR A 82 31.50 -37.63 -33.49
C TYR A 82 30.28 -38.34 -32.91
N VAL A 83 29.56 -37.66 -32.02
CA VAL A 83 28.21 -38.07 -31.60
C VAL A 83 27.21 -37.05 -32.11
N ILE A 84 26.25 -37.48 -32.93
CA ILE A 84 25.14 -36.68 -33.43
C ILE A 84 23.87 -37.12 -32.71
N ALA A 85 23.51 -36.38 -31.66
CA ALA A 85 22.29 -36.56 -30.90
C ALA A 85 21.09 -35.97 -31.65
N ASN A 86 20.54 -36.75 -32.58
CA ASN A 86 19.43 -36.36 -33.44
C ASN A 86 18.07 -36.93 -32.99
N ALA A 87 18.05 -38.07 -32.28
CA ALA A 87 16.80 -38.65 -31.80
C ALA A 87 16.04 -37.69 -30.87
N ALA A 88 14.73 -37.57 -31.11
CA ALA A 88 13.83 -36.79 -30.30
C ALA A 88 12.41 -37.37 -30.33
N PHE A 89 11.70 -37.20 -29.22
CA PHE A 89 10.26 -37.33 -29.12
C PHE A 89 9.60 -35.98 -29.43
N ILE A 90 8.60 -36.01 -30.33
CA ILE A 90 7.73 -34.89 -30.66
C ILE A 90 6.30 -35.43 -30.59
N SER A 91 5.50 -34.86 -29.70
CA SER A 91 4.12 -35.28 -29.50
C SER A 91 3.20 -34.66 -30.54
N THR A 92 2.46 -35.48 -31.29
CA THR A 92 1.45 -34.98 -32.24
C THR A 92 0.28 -34.30 -31.53
N TRP A 93 0.04 -34.60 -30.25
CA TRP A 93 -1.05 -34.04 -29.46
C TRP A 93 -0.82 -32.56 -29.08
N SER A 94 0.39 -32.20 -28.62
CA SER A 94 0.71 -30.84 -28.17
C SER A 94 1.33 -29.95 -29.27
N SER A 95 1.60 -30.49 -30.46
CA SER A 95 2.33 -29.80 -31.53
C SER A 95 1.61 -28.59 -32.13
N TYR A 96 0.28 -28.50 -32.03
CA TYR A 96 -0.52 -27.51 -32.76
C TYR A 96 -1.26 -26.50 -31.89
N ASP A 97 -1.32 -26.72 -30.58
CA ASP A 97 -2.08 -25.87 -29.66
C ASP A 97 -1.15 -25.17 -28.66
N GLY A 98 -1.52 -23.96 -28.23
CA GLY A 98 -0.79 -23.20 -27.21
C GLY A 98 -0.90 -23.82 -25.81
N ILE A 99 0.09 -23.58 -24.96
CA ILE A 99 0.21 -24.26 -23.65
C ILE A 99 -1.01 -24.11 -22.73
N SER A 100 -1.67 -22.94 -22.71
CA SER A 100 -2.88 -22.71 -21.91
C SER A 100 -4.10 -23.48 -22.44
N VAL A 101 -4.18 -23.61 -23.76
CA VAL A 101 -5.26 -24.31 -24.47
C VAL A 101 -5.21 -25.82 -24.21
N LEU A 102 -4.01 -26.38 -23.99
CA LEU A 102 -3.82 -27.79 -23.65
C LEU A 102 -4.45 -28.19 -22.29
N VAL A 103 -4.76 -27.21 -21.44
CA VAL A 103 -5.46 -27.42 -20.15
C VAL A 103 -6.97 -27.18 -20.30
N ASP A 104 -7.37 -26.18 -21.09
CA ASP A 104 -8.78 -25.78 -21.24
C ASP A 104 -9.59 -26.68 -22.20
N LYS A 105 -8.96 -27.38 -23.15
CA LYS A 105 -9.67 -28.00 -24.27
C LYS A 105 -10.54 -29.23 -23.99
N ARG A 106 -10.74 -29.64 -22.73
CA ARG A 106 -11.72 -30.70 -22.40
C ARG A 106 -12.03 -30.92 -20.93
N GLY A 107 -11.51 -30.11 -19.99
CA GLY A 107 -11.72 -30.32 -18.55
C GLY A 107 -11.23 -31.69 -18.02
N GLU A 108 -10.59 -32.50 -18.87
CA GLU A 108 -10.08 -33.81 -18.55
C GLU A 108 -8.55 -33.75 -18.47
N THR A 109 -8.08 -33.77 -17.22
CA THR A 109 -6.74 -34.15 -16.73
C THR A 109 -5.54 -33.23 -17.08
N PRO A 110 -5.07 -32.39 -16.12
CA PRO A 110 -3.69 -31.86 -16.09
C PRO A 110 -2.62 -32.94 -16.34
N LYS A 111 -2.98 -34.19 -16.03
CA LYS A 111 -2.16 -35.38 -16.19
C LYS A 111 -1.68 -35.62 -17.62
N ARG A 112 -2.46 -35.33 -18.67
CA ARG A 112 -1.99 -35.60 -20.04
C ARG A 112 -0.88 -34.65 -20.46
N LEU A 113 -0.98 -33.37 -20.08
CA LEU A 113 0.08 -32.39 -20.29
C LEU A 113 1.33 -32.74 -19.46
N GLU A 114 1.14 -33.20 -18.22
CA GLU A 114 2.22 -33.69 -17.36
C GLU A 114 2.94 -34.89 -17.99
N GLU A 115 2.19 -35.90 -18.45
CA GLU A 115 2.74 -37.06 -19.18
C GLU A 115 3.53 -36.61 -20.42
N ASP A 116 2.98 -35.68 -21.22
CA ASP A 116 3.64 -35.19 -22.44
C ASP A 116 4.94 -34.42 -22.15
N LEU A 117 4.95 -33.62 -21.07
CA LEU A 117 6.14 -32.95 -20.56
C LEU A 117 7.18 -33.97 -20.08
N VAL A 118 6.77 -34.94 -19.27
CA VAL A 118 7.67 -35.98 -18.74
C VAL A 118 8.24 -36.84 -19.86
N ASP A 119 7.43 -37.28 -20.82
CA ASP A 119 7.88 -38.07 -21.97
C ASP A 119 8.83 -37.26 -22.86
N SER A 120 8.53 -35.98 -23.11
CA SER A 120 9.44 -35.08 -23.82
C SER A 120 10.77 -34.93 -23.09
N PHE A 121 10.78 -34.79 -21.76
CA PHE A 121 12.01 -34.73 -20.98
C PHE A 121 12.76 -36.06 -20.93
N ARG A 122 12.06 -37.19 -20.81
CA ARG A 122 12.65 -38.53 -20.73
C ARG A 122 13.49 -38.81 -21.96
N THR A 123 12.92 -38.63 -23.16
CA THR A 123 13.65 -38.89 -24.40
C THR A 123 14.60 -37.75 -24.78
N ASN A 124 14.11 -36.50 -24.80
CA ASN A 124 14.90 -35.40 -25.40
C ASN A 124 16.02 -34.90 -24.49
N VAL A 125 15.89 -35.06 -23.17
CA VAL A 125 16.87 -34.57 -22.19
C VAL A 125 17.60 -35.73 -21.53
N VAL A 126 16.88 -36.56 -20.77
CA VAL A 126 17.48 -37.62 -19.93
C VAL A 126 18.21 -38.65 -20.79
N GLY A 127 17.57 -39.15 -21.85
CA GLY A 127 18.19 -40.08 -22.80
C GLY A 127 19.47 -39.54 -23.44
N ASN A 128 19.49 -38.25 -23.82
CA ASN A 128 20.68 -37.61 -24.37
C ASN A 128 21.78 -37.40 -23.32
N VAL A 129 21.43 -37.04 -22.08
CA VAL A 129 22.40 -36.94 -20.97
C VAL A 129 23.04 -38.31 -20.68
N HIS A 130 22.27 -39.40 -20.70
CA HIS A 130 22.81 -40.74 -20.58
C HIS A 130 23.74 -41.10 -21.74
N LEU A 131 23.32 -40.81 -22.97
CA LEU A 131 24.15 -40.98 -24.16
C LEU A 131 25.48 -40.25 -24.05
N PHE A 132 25.48 -38.98 -23.63
CA PHE A 132 26.71 -38.19 -23.49
C PHE A 132 27.65 -38.79 -22.45
N ASN A 133 27.15 -39.12 -21.26
CA ASN A 133 27.96 -39.72 -20.20
C ASN A 133 28.57 -41.07 -20.63
N LEU A 134 27.79 -41.91 -21.34
CA LEU A 134 28.24 -43.22 -21.80
C LEU A 134 29.25 -43.09 -22.95
N ALA A 135 29.04 -42.16 -23.88
CA ALA A 135 29.93 -41.97 -25.02
C ALA A 135 31.23 -41.24 -24.65
N LEU A 136 31.21 -40.38 -23.63
CA LEU A 136 32.33 -39.50 -23.28
C LEU A 136 33.69 -40.22 -23.09
N PRO A 137 33.80 -41.37 -22.40
CA PRO A 137 35.08 -42.09 -22.30
C PRO A 137 35.64 -42.56 -23.65
N HIS A 138 34.76 -42.82 -24.63
CA HIS A 138 35.14 -43.20 -25.99
C HIS A 138 35.47 -41.96 -26.83
N ILE A 139 34.78 -40.85 -26.60
CA ILE A 139 35.05 -39.56 -27.23
C ILE A 139 36.41 -39.01 -26.82
N LEU A 140 36.78 -39.11 -25.54
CA LEU A 140 38.08 -38.65 -25.04
C LEU A 140 39.27 -39.39 -25.69
N ARG A 141 39.03 -40.63 -26.16
CA ARG A 141 40.00 -41.42 -26.94
C ARG A 141 39.98 -41.12 -28.44
N GLY A 142 38.92 -40.47 -28.94
CA GLY A 142 38.78 -40.06 -30.34
C GLY A 142 39.69 -38.89 -30.70
N HIS A 143 39.91 -38.70 -32.00
CA HIS A 143 40.74 -37.61 -32.53
C HIS A 143 39.93 -36.32 -32.68
N ALA A 144 38.67 -36.38 -33.13
CA ALA A 144 37.88 -35.18 -33.42
C ALA A 144 37.15 -34.60 -32.19
N LYS A 145 36.70 -35.48 -31.28
CA LYS A 145 36.08 -35.14 -29.98
C LYS A 145 34.88 -34.18 -30.06
N LYS A 146 33.90 -34.44 -30.94
CA LYS A 146 32.75 -33.55 -31.12
C LYS A 146 31.42 -34.21 -30.77
N VAL A 147 30.58 -33.47 -30.04
CA VAL A 147 29.20 -33.84 -29.76
C VAL A 147 28.29 -32.74 -30.29
N VAL A 148 27.44 -33.13 -31.23
CA VAL A 148 26.48 -32.26 -31.90
C VAL A 148 25.08 -32.67 -31.49
N THR A 149 24.29 -31.74 -30.98
CA THR A 149 22.89 -31.99 -30.66
C THR A 149 21.98 -31.28 -31.63
N VAL A 150 20.94 -31.98 -32.11
CA VAL A 150 19.90 -31.38 -32.94
C VAL A 150 18.86 -30.76 -32.01
N SER A 151 18.95 -29.44 -31.85
CA SER A 151 18.02 -28.61 -31.09
C SER A 151 16.92 -28.04 -32.01
N SER A 152 16.25 -26.97 -31.60
CA SER A 152 15.21 -26.29 -32.37
C SER A 152 15.24 -24.79 -32.09
N GLY A 153 14.86 -23.97 -33.08
CA GLY A 153 14.65 -22.53 -32.88
C GLY A 153 13.53 -22.24 -31.88
N MET A 154 12.60 -23.18 -31.71
CA MET A 154 11.56 -23.08 -30.68
C MET A 154 12.09 -23.22 -29.25
N ALA A 155 13.37 -23.57 -29.07
CA ALA A 155 14.04 -23.56 -27.76
C ALA A 155 14.61 -22.18 -27.39
N ASP A 156 14.61 -21.22 -28.33
CA ASP A 156 15.17 -19.89 -28.16
C ASP A 156 14.10 -18.89 -27.70
N LEU A 157 14.31 -18.27 -26.54
CA LEU A 157 13.33 -17.38 -25.92
C LEU A 157 13.10 -16.10 -26.74
N ASP A 158 14.15 -15.58 -27.38
CA ASP A 158 14.08 -14.41 -28.24
C ASP A 158 13.24 -14.70 -29.50
N PHE A 159 13.47 -15.85 -30.12
CA PHE A 159 12.70 -16.35 -31.25
C PHE A 159 11.23 -16.53 -30.88
N ILE A 160 10.92 -17.19 -29.76
CA ILE A 160 9.54 -17.38 -29.29
C ILE A 160 8.85 -16.01 -29.10
N SER A 161 9.49 -15.08 -28.41
CA SER A 161 8.94 -13.75 -28.14
C SER A 161 8.72 -12.93 -29.41
N LYS A 162 9.63 -12.99 -30.39
CA LYS A 162 9.58 -12.18 -31.61
C LYS A 162 8.70 -12.78 -32.70
N SER A 163 8.68 -14.11 -32.83
CA SER A 163 7.84 -14.81 -33.81
C SER A 163 6.39 -14.94 -33.35
N GLY A 164 6.15 -14.94 -32.03
CA GLY A 164 4.83 -15.16 -31.44
C GLY A 164 4.30 -16.59 -31.65
N ILE A 165 5.20 -17.55 -31.89
CA ILE A 165 4.87 -18.98 -32.04
C ILE A 165 4.72 -19.60 -30.65
N GLU A 166 3.50 -20.01 -30.33
CA GLU A 166 3.03 -20.44 -29.01
C GLU A 166 2.82 -21.95 -28.87
N VAL A 167 2.91 -22.69 -29.98
CA VAL A 167 2.59 -24.12 -30.09
C VAL A 167 3.77 -25.02 -29.70
N GLY A 168 3.53 -26.32 -29.46
CA GLY A 168 4.61 -27.30 -29.24
C GLY A 168 5.41 -27.05 -27.96
N ALA A 169 4.76 -26.57 -26.91
CA ALA A 169 5.43 -26.13 -25.69
C ALA A 169 6.23 -27.24 -24.98
N PRO A 170 5.72 -28.48 -24.76
CA PRO A 170 6.50 -29.54 -24.12
C PRO A 170 7.80 -29.88 -24.86
N TYR A 171 7.73 -29.96 -26.18
CA TYR A 171 8.91 -30.14 -27.03
C TYR A 171 9.90 -28.98 -26.89
N SER A 172 9.42 -27.75 -27.00
CA SER A 172 10.22 -26.52 -26.92
C SER A 172 10.97 -26.41 -25.59
N ILE A 173 10.26 -26.65 -24.47
CA ILE A 173 10.83 -26.67 -23.12
C ILE A 173 11.92 -27.76 -23.01
N SER A 174 11.65 -28.97 -23.51
CA SER A 174 12.63 -30.06 -23.48
C SER A 174 13.90 -29.74 -24.29
N LYS A 175 13.79 -29.05 -25.43
CA LYS A 175 14.94 -28.64 -26.23
C LYS A 175 15.73 -27.49 -25.60
N ALA A 176 15.07 -26.57 -24.90
CA ALA A 176 15.76 -25.55 -24.09
C ALA A 176 16.53 -26.17 -22.91
N ALA A 177 15.93 -27.17 -22.25
CA ALA A 177 16.60 -27.95 -21.20
C ALA A 177 17.81 -28.73 -21.76
N LEU A 178 17.68 -29.33 -22.95
CA LEU A 178 18.80 -29.99 -23.63
C LEU A 178 19.94 -29.00 -23.96
N ASN A 179 19.64 -27.80 -24.47
CA ASN A 179 20.66 -26.77 -24.73
C ASN A 179 21.43 -26.42 -23.44
N THR A 180 20.73 -26.37 -22.30
CA THR A 180 21.37 -26.14 -21.00
C THR A 180 22.29 -27.30 -20.62
N ALA A 181 21.87 -28.55 -20.82
CA ALA A 181 22.71 -29.71 -20.58
C ALA A 181 23.98 -29.69 -21.45
N VAL A 182 23.85 -29.36 -22.74
CA VAL A 182 24.98 -29.21 -23.68
C VAL A 182 25.96 -28.14 -23.21
N ALA A 183 25.47 -26.98 -22.77
CA ALA A 183 26.34 -25.92 -22.23
C ALA A 183 27.12 -26.38 -21.00
N LYS A 184 26.50 -27.19 -20.12
CA LYS A 184 27.16 -27.75 -18.93
C LYS A 184 28.26 -28.74 -19.29
N PHE A 185 27.99 -29.70 -20.19
CA PHE A 185 29.02 -30.62 -20.69
C PHE A 185 30.14 -29.90 -21.43
N SER A 186 29.81 -28.85 -22.20
CA SER A 186 30.81 -28.00 -22.85
C SER A 186 31.73 -27.34 -21.82
N ALA A 187 31.16 -26.76 -20.76
CA ALA A 187 31.92 -26.14 -19.66
C ALA A 187 32.89 -27.11 -19.00
N GLU A 188 32.41 -28.32 -18.74
CA GLU A 188 33.18 -29.34 -18.03
C GLU A 188 34.29 -29.96 -18.89
N HIS A 189 34.01 -30.25 -20.16
CA HIS A 189 34.93 -31.02 -21.02
C HIS A 189 35.69 -30.20 -22.07
N SER A 190 35.43 -28.90 -22.18
CA SER A 190 36.26 -28.02 -23.02
C SER A 190 37.75 -28.03 -22.65
N PRO A 191 38.18 -28.13 -21.38
CA PRO A 191 39.61 -28.26 -21.06
C PRO A 191 40.23 -29.58 -21.56
N GLN A 192 39.41 -30.60 -21.80
CA GLN A 192 39.81 -31.91 -22.35
C GLN A 192 39.76 -31.93 -23.89
N GLY A 193 39.44 -30.79 -24.52
CA GLY A 193 39.35 -30.61 -25.96
C GLY A 193 38.07 -31.17 -26.59
N VAL A 194 37.03 -31.46 -25.79
CA VAL A 194 35.75 -31.95 -26.32
C VAL A 194 34.85 -30.76 -26.66
N LEU A 195 34.33 -30.72 -27.88
CA LEU A 195 33.40 -29.69 -28.34
C LEU A 195 31.96 -30.19 -28.25
N PHE A 196 31.19 -29.63 -27.31
CA PHE A 196 29.74 -29.80 -27.24
C PHE A 196 29.05 -28.57 -27.81
N PHE A 197 28.16 -28.76 -28.78
CA PHE A 197 27.35 -27.67 -29.34
C PHE A 197 25.98 -28.15 -29.85
N SER A 198 25.07 -27.19 -30.00
CA SER A 198 23.71 -27.41 -30.49
C SER A 198 23.52 -26.75 -31.85
N ILE A 199 22.79 -27.42 -32.75
CA ILE A 199 22.35 -26.86 -34.03
C ILE A 199 20.83 -26.78 -34.09
N SER A 200 20.31 -25.71 -34.70
CA SER A 200 18.88 -25.56 -34.97
C SER A 200 18.62 -25.73 -36.46
N PRO A 201 17.96 -26.79 -36.91
CA PRO A 201 17.82 -27.09 -38.32
C PRO A 201 16.71 -26.27 -39.03
N GLY A 202 16.06 -25.34 -38.33
CA GLY A 202 14.84 -24.64 -38.76
C GLY A 202 13.70 -25.60 -39.12
N VAL A 203 12.76 -25.14 -39.97
CA VAL A 203 11.61 -25.97 -40.38
C VAL A 203 12.02 -26.93 -41.50
N ILE A 204 12.01 -28.23 -41.22
CA ILE A 204 12.32 -29.31 -42.16
C ILE A 204 11.13 -30.25 -42.25
N ASP A 205 10.79 -30.64 -43.47
CA ASP A 205 9.81 -31.70 -43.69
C ASP A 205 10.43 -33.07 -43.38
N THR A 206 9.99 -33.67 -42.27
CA THR A 206 10.45 -34.99 -41.81
C THR A 206 9.40 -36.09 -41.99
N GLY A 207 8.29 -35.82 -42.69
CA GLY A 207 7.16 -36.75 -42.84
C GLY A 207 6.45 -37.09 -41.52
N LEU A 208 6.63 -36.27 -40.47
CA LEU A 208 6.00 -36.51 -39.16
C LEU A 208 4.50 -36.14 -39.17
N TYR A 209 4.12 -35.21 -40.04
CA TYR A 209 2.79 -34.60 -40.08
C TYR A 209 1.98 -34.99 -41.34
N ASP A 210 2.43 -36.00 -42.09
CA ASP A 210 1.79 -36.43 -43.35
C ASP A 210 0.32 -36.86 -43.16
N ASN A 211 -0.01 -37.37 -41.97
CA ASN A 211 -1.35 -37.82 -41.60
C ASN A 211 -2.14 -36.80 -40.76
N ALA A 212 -1.74 -35.52 -40.75
CA ALA A 212 -2.44 -34.47 -40.00
C ALA A 212 -3.87 -34.24 -40.52
N THR A 213 -4.81 -33.97 -39.60
CA THR A 213 -6.18 -33.57 -39.93
C THR A 213 -6.22 -32.19 -40.59
N GLU A 214 -7.32 -31.85 -41.28
CA GLU A 214 -7.46 -30.53 -41.91
C GLU A 214 -7.39 -29.38 -40.90
N GLU A 215 -7.90 -29.57 -39.67
CA GLU A 215 -7.78 -28.58 -38.60
C GLU A 215 -6.31 -28.40 -38.17
N GLU A 216 -5.56 -29.48 -38.01
CA GLU A 216 -4.13 -29.43 -37.65
C GLU A 216 -3.30 -28.81 -38.76
N LYS A 217 -3.61 -29.08 -40.03
CA LYS A 217 -2.95 -28.42 -41.18
C LYS A 217 -3.17 -26.91 -41.15
N GLN A 218 -4.38 -26.43 -40.84
CA GLN A 218 -4.65 -25.00 -40.72
C GLN A 218 -3.83 -24.36 -39.60
N LYS A 219 -3.71 -25.01 -38.44
CA LYS A 219 -2.87 -24.53 -37.33
C LYS A 219 -1.38 -24.53 -37.70
N GLY A 220 -0.91 -25.56 -38.39
CA GLY A 220 0.44 -25.62 -38.94
C GLY A 220 0.73 -24.47 -39.91
N MET A 221 -0.21 -24.15 -40.81
CA MET A 221 -0.08 -23.00 -41.72
C MET A 221 -0.05 -21.66 -40.98
N ALA A 222 -0.79 -21.52 -39.88
CA ALA A 222 -0.72 -20.33 -39.04
C ALA A 222 0.66 -20.17 -38.38
N MET A 223 1.25 -21.26 -37.89
CA MET A 223 2.64 -21.28 -37.39
C MET A 223 3.63 -20.88 -38.49
N LEU A 224 3.51 -21.43 -39.70
CA LEU A 224 4.37 -21.08 -40.84
C LEU A 224 4.22 -19.61 -41.26
N GLY A 225 3.00 -19.05 -41.18
CA GLY A 225 2.76 -17.62 -41.41
C GLY A 225 3.48 -16.73 -40.40
N LYS A 226 3.47 -17.12 -39.11
CA LYS A 226 4.25 -16.43 -38.06
C LYS A 226 5.76 -16.54 -38.31
N MET A 227 6.23 -17.70 -38.76
CA MET A 227 7.63 -17.91 -39.14
C MET A 227 8.05 -17.04 -40.34
N ALA A 228 7.22 -16.96 -41.39
CA ALA A 228 7.47 -16.11 -42.55
C ALA A 228 7.49 -14.62 -42.19
N LYS A 229 6.68 -14.21 -41.20
CA LYS A 229 6.72 -12.83 -40.67
C LYS A 229 8.02 -12.54 -39.91
N TYR A 230 8.53 -13.52 -39.14
CA TYR A 230 9.78 -13.38 -38.40
C TYR A 230 11.02 -13.43 -39.32
N ALA A 231 11.01 -14.33 -40.30
CA ALA A 231 12.07 -14.53 -41.27
C ALA A 231 11.51 -14.36 -42.70
N PRO A 232 11.53 -13.15 -43.29
CA PRO A 232 10.94 -12.88 -44.61
C PRO A 232 11.54 -13.69 -45.77
N HIS A 233 12.75 -14.22 -45.58
CA HIS A 233 13.42 -15.11 -46.53
C HIS A 233 12.96 -16.58 -46.41
N PHE A 234 12.09 -16.91 -45.46
CA PHE A 234 11.53 -18.24 -45.31
C PHE A 234 10.52 -18.52 -46.41
N THR A 235 10.86 -19.41 -47.33
CA THR A 235 10.02 -19.81 -48.46
C THR A 235 9.21 -21.09 -48.20
N GLY A 236 9.19 -21.58 -46.95
CA GLY A 236 8.54 -22.83 -46.56
C GLY A 236 9.52 -23.91 -46.06
N PRO A 237 9.01 -25.07 -45.62
CA PRO A 237 9.83 -26.18 -45.14
C PRO A 237 10.84 -26.63 -46.20
N SER A 238 12.13 -26.72 -45.83
CA SER A 238 13.18 -27.20 -46.73
C SER A 238 13.22 -28.73 -46.77
N THR A 239 13.61 -29.30 -47.92
CA THR A 239 13.89 -30.73 -48.04
C THR A 239 15.18 -31.10 -47.30
N GLN A 240 15.25 -32.34 -46.80
CA GLN A 240 16.33 -32.83 -45.93
C GLN A 240 17.73 -32.75 -46.58
N SER A 241 17.82 -32.92 -47.92
CA SER A 241 19.08 -32.95 -48.66
C SER A 241 19.77 -31.58 -48.79
N LEU A 242 18.99 -30.49 -48.91
CA LEU A 242 19.49 -29.14 -49.17
C LEU A 242 20.18 -28.51 -47.95
N ARG A 243 19.66 -28.70 -46.74
CA ARG A 243 20.19 -28.05 -45.53
C ARG A 243 21.42 -28.74 -44.93
N LEU A 244 21.54 -30.06 -45.10
CA LEU A 244 22.70 -30.82 -44.61
C LEU A 244 24.00 -30.49 -45.35
N PHE A 245 23.91 -30.07 -46.62
CA PHE A 245 25.04 -29.60 -47.40
C PHE A 245 25.66 -28.30 -46.83
N ASN A 246 24.84 -27.41 -46.25
CA ASN A 246 25.32 -26.19 -45.61
C ASN A 246 26.01 -26.46 -44.26
N TYR A 247 25.63 -27.51 -43.52
CA TYR A 247 26.30 -27.86 -42.26
C TYR A 247 27.72 -28.40 -42.47
N ARG A 248 28.04 -29.00 -43.62
CA ARG A 248 29.41 -29.40 -44.00
C ARG A 248 30.38 -28.23 -44.15
N LEU A 249 29.89 -27.02 -44.41
CA LEU A 249 30.73 -25.81 -44.53
C LEU A 249 31.12 -25.23 -43.16
N TYR A 250 30.59 -25.78 -42.05
CA TYR A 250 30.84 -25.32 -40.69
C TYR A 250 31.84 -26.22 -39.95
N GLU A 251 33.06 -26.39 -40.48
CA GLU A 251 34.20 -26.92 -39.72
C GLU A 251 34.97 -25.75 -39.09
N PRO A 252 34.92 -25.54 -37.75
CA PRO A 252 35.74 -24.51 -37.13
C PRO A 252 37.20 -25.00 -37.09
N SER A 253 38.08 -24.30 -37.80
CA SER A 253 39.51 -24.61 -37.96
C SER A 253 40.40 -24.12 -36.80
N ALA A 254 39.86 -23.83 -35.61
CA ALA A 254 40.63 -23.29 -34.49
C ALA A 254 40.27 -23.90 -33.12
N PRO A 255 41.26 -24.13 -32.22
CA PRO A 255 41.01 -24.58 -30.85
C PRO A 255 40.33 -23.46 -30.03
N LEU A 256 39.21 -23.80 -29.39
CA LEU A 256 38.39 -22.85 -28.62
C LEU A 256 38.98 -22.68 -27.21
N THR A 257 39.49 -21.49 -26.89
CA THR A 257 39.87 -21.09 -25.52
C THR A 257 38.66 -20.56 -24.74
N GLY A 258 38.73 -20.64 -23.41
CA GLY A 258 37.61 -20.61 -22.44
C GLY A 258 36.67 -19.38 -22.41
N GLU A 259 36.83 -18.38 -23.28
CA GLU A 259 35.89 -17.26 -23.44
C GLU A 259 34.74 -17.55 -24.43
N ASN A 260 34.85 -18.60 -25.25
CA ASN A 260 33.85 -18.95 -26.28
C ASN A 260 32.76 -19.94 -25.82
N LEU A 261 32.71 -20.23 -24.53
CA LEU A 261 31.87 -21.30 -24.01
C LEU A 261 30.36 -20.98 -24.05
N ALA A 262 29.99 -19.69 -24.08
CA ALA A 262 28.60 -19.25 -24.22
C ALA A 262 28.13 -19.17 -25.68
N MET A 263 29.03 -19.16 -26.67
CA MET A 263 28.68 -19.03 -28.10
C MET A 263 28.37 -20.38 -28.76
N ALA A 264 28.77 -21.50 -28.16
CA ALA A 264 28.54 -22.84 -28.72
C ALA A 264 27.09 -23.36 -28.58
N THR A 265 26.21 -22.61 -27.93
CA THR A 265 24.78 -23.01 -27.80
C THR A 265 23.89 -22.46 -28.91
N PHE A 266 24.38 -21.56 -29.77
CA PHE A 266 23.56 -20.91 -30.79
C PHE A 266 24.33 -20.66 -32.10
N ALA A 267 24.47 -21.70 -32.92
CA ALA A 267 24.71 -21.53 -34.35
C ALA A 267 23.36 -21.46 -35.08
N SER A 268 22.80 -20.25 -35.18
CA SER A 268 21.79 -19.90 -36.19
C SER A 268 22.50 -19.15 -37.32
N GLU A 269 22.11 -19.42 -38.56
CA GLU A 269 22.61 -18.77 -39.77
C GLU A 269 22.80 -17.25 -39.58
N ASN A 270 24.06 -16.83 -39.50
CA ASN A 270 24.63 -15.66 -40.16
C ASN A 270 26.15 -15.81 -40.12
N GLY A 271 26.77 -15.90 -41.30
CA GLY A 271 28.21 -15.96 -41.45
C GLY A 271 28.84 -14.63 -41.03
N ASP A 272 29.82 -14.70 -40.13
CA ASP A 272 31.06 -13.93 -40.20
C ASP A 272 32.04 -14.47 -39.14
N LEU A 273 32.81 -15.49 -39.53
CA LEU A 273 33.97 -15.98 -38.81
C LEU A 273 35.17 -15.10 -39.17
N ASN A 274 35.49 -14.11 -38.33
CA ASN A 274 36.85 -13.62 -38.22
C ASN A 274 37.12 -13.08 -36.81
N LYS A 275 37.59 -13.98 -35.95
CA LYS A 275 38.64 -13.69 -34.96
C LYS A 275 39.27 -15.01 -34.53
N GLN A 276 40.31 -15.38 -35.26
CA GLN A 276 41.28 -16.39 -34.85
C GLN A 276 41.96 -15.96 -33.55
N ALA A 277 42.10 -16.95 -32.68
CA ALA A 277 43.09 -16.99 -31.63
C ALA A 277 44.50 -16.90 -32.21
N SER A 278 45.39 -16.17 -31.55
CA SER A 278 46.83 -16.42 -31.63
C SER A 278 47.41 -16.39 -30.22
N THR A 279 47.51 -17.55 -29.61
CA THR A 279 48.58 -17.86 -28.67
C THR A 279 49.71 -18.51 -29.46
N SER A 280 50.90 -17.95 -29.43
CA SER A 280 52.14 -18.73 -29.60
C SER A 280 53.19 -18.22 -28.61
N THR A 281 53.67 -19.16 -27.83
CA THR A 281 54.86 -19.09 -26.99
C THR A 281 56.06 -19.38 -27.89
N GLU A 282 57.11 -18.55 -27.87
CA GLU A 282 58.45 -19.00 -28.27
C GLU A 282 59.55 -18.12 -27.66
N LEU A 283 60.67 -18.78 -27.40
CA LEU A 283 61.78 -18.41 -26.53
C LEU A 283 62.80 -17.46 -27.18
N ALA A 284 63.45 -16.70 -26.29
CA ALA A 284 64.88 -16.31 -26.28
C ALA A 284 65.49 -15.56 -27.48
N GLN A 285 66.00 -14.34 -27.22
CA GLN A 285 67.41 -13.99 -27.50
C GLN A 285 67.87 -12.67 -26.83
N TRP A 286 68.90 -12.85 -26.00
CA TRP A 286 70.05 -12.03 -25.59
C TRP A 286 70.15 -10.51 -25.88
N THR A 287 70.35 -9.77 -24.77
CA THR A 287 71.34 -8.70 -24.49
C THR A 287 71.97 -7.86 -25.61
N THR A 288 71.90 -6.52 -25.46
CA THR A 288 73.00 -5.52 -25.42
C THR A 288 72.37 -4.13 -25.19
N ALA A 289 72.54 -3.46 -24.04
CA ALA A 289 73.64 -2.57 -23.65
C ALA A 289 73.86 -1.34 -24.56
N ARG A 290 73.40 -0.14 -24.15
CA ARG A 290 74.25 0.98 -23.65
C ARG A 290 73.58 2.37 -23.72
N ASP A 291 73.79 3.11 -22.62
CA ASP A 291 74.11 4.54 -22.46
C ASP A 291 73.09 5.64 -22.85
N GLY A 292 72.85 6.56 -21.89
CA GLY A 292 72.07 7.80 -22.02
C GLY A 292 72.80 8.91 -22.83
N PRO A 293 72.50 10.22 -22.67
CA PRO A 293 71.76 10.86 -21.58
C PRO A 293 70.77 11.99 -21.99
N SER A 294 70.15 12.56 -20.96
CA SER A 294 69.52 13.89 -20.82
C SER A 294 69.92 15.01 -21.81
N GLY A 295 68.94 15.85 -22.17
CA GLY A 295 69.22 17.21 -22.65
C GLY A 295 68.06 17.92 -23.35
N ILE A 296 67.25 18.65 -22.57
CA ILE A 296 66.47 19.80 -23.05
C ILE A 296 67.48 20.94 -23.35
N PRO A 297 67.35 21.71 -24.46
CA PRO A 297 66.83 23.07 -24.29
C PRO A 297 65.98 23.62 -25.44
N SER A 298 64.99 24.39 -24.97
CA SER A 298 64.34 25.56 -25.55
C SER A 298 65.18 26.44 -26.48
N ARG A 299 64.50 27.05 -27.46
CA ARG A 299 64.71 28.46 -27.83
C ARG A 299 63.47 29.04 -28.55
N CYS A 300 62.88 30.05 -27.91
CA CYS A 300 62.00 31.06 -28.51
C CYS A 300 62.80 32.12 -29.26
N ALA A 301 62.06 32.95 -30.02
CA ALA A 301 62.41 34.21 -30.72
C ALA A 301 62.52 34.00 -32.24
N SER A 302 61.89 34.78 -33.12
CA SER A 302 61.08 36.00 -32.98
C SER A 302 60.56 36.42 -34.36
N LEU A 303 59.44 37.14 -34.37
CA LEU A 303 59.09 38.26 -35.27
C LEU A 303 58.88 38.01 -36.79
N SER A 304 57.63 38.29 -37.19
CA SER A 304 57.05 38.59 -38.52
C SER A 304 57.73 39.78 -39.28
N PRO A 305 57.31 40.28 -40.49
CA PRO A 305 56.07 40.02 -41.28
C PRO A 305 56.14 40.06 -42.86
N ARG A 306 55.09 39.50 -43.49
CA ARG A 306 54.34 39.88 -44.73
C ARG A 306 55.03 40.28 -46.07
N ARG A 307 54.61 39.60 -47.16
CA ARG A 307 54.09 40.04 -48.51
C ARG A 307 54.39 38.90 -49.52
N SER A 308 53.64 38.53 -50.57
CA SER A 308 52.68 39.18 -51.48
C SER A 308 51.97 38.11 -52.35
N SER A 309 50.77 38.43 -52.87
CA SER A 309 49.96 37.66 -53.85
C SER A 309 50.25 38.08 -55.33
N PRO A 310 49.47 37.70 -56.37
CA PRO A 310 49.32 36.44 -57.16
C PRO A 310 49.54 36.68 -58.71
N PRO A 311 48.77 36.20 -59.75
CA PRO A 311 48.41 34.87 -60.32
C PRO A 311 48.65 34.70 -61.89
N ARG A 312 48.39 33.51 -62.50
CA ARG A 312 47.80 33.25 -63.88
C ARG A 312 47.85 31.74 -64.30
N GLN A 313 46.72 31.03 -64.51
CA GLN A 313 46.01 30.69 -65.80
C GLN A 313 46.75 29.66 -66.71
N ARG A 314 46.23 28.53 -67.27
CA ARG A 314 44.89 28.05 -67.75
C ARG A 314 44.86 26.50 -67.93
N LEU A 315 43.83 25.80 -67.41
CA LEU A 315 42.67 25.10 -68.06
C LEU A 315 42.90 23.82 -68.91
N ARG A 316 42.44 22.65 -68.40
CA ARG A 316 41.44 21.78 -69.07
C ARG A 316 40.89 20.65 -68.17
N ASP A 317 39.56 20.63 -68.03
CA ASP A 317 38.64 19.49 -67.83
C ASP A 317 39.06 18.31 -66.95
N LYS A 318 38.61 18.28 -65.67
CA LYS A 318 38.19 17.02 -64.98
C LYS A 318 37.37 17.15 -63.69
N ASP A 319 37.25 18.32 -63.04
CA ASP A 319 36.78 18.32 -61.64
C ASP A 319 35.30 18.67 -61.42
N VAL A 320 34.44 18.53 -62.44
CA VAL A 320 32.99 18.83 -62.33
C VAL A 320 32.20 17.74 -61.55
N CYS A 321 32.87 16.70 -61.04
CA CYS A 321 32.24 15.69 -60.18
C CYS A 321 32.67 15.72 -58.69
N GLU A 322 33.73 16.44 -58.30
CA GLU A 322 34.16 16.46 -56.88
C GLU A 322 33.51 17.58 -56.04
N ALA A 323 32.95 18.61 -56.69
CA ALA A 323 32.28 19.69 -55.98
C ALA A 323 30.83 19.37 -55.55
N ARG A 324 30.31 18.16 -55.83
CA ARG A 324 28.91 17.78 -55.53
C ARG A 324 28.75 16.82 -54.34
N GLN A 325 29.83 16.40 -53.68
CA GLN A 325 29.76 15.54 -52.49
C GLN A 325 30.02 16.27 -51.16
N ASP A 326 30.38 17.56 -51.19
CA ASP A 326 30.75 18.33 -49.99
C ASP A 326 29.57 19.01 -49.28
N SER A 327 28.35 18.91 -49.82
CA SER A 327 27.14 19.52 -49.21
C SER A 327 26.19 18.54 -48.51
N GLN A 328 26.38 17.22 -48.65
CA GLN A 328 25.44 16.22 -48.13
C GLN A 328 25.78 15.78 -46.68
N THR A 329 27.00 16.02 -46.22
CA THR A 329 27.56 15.59 -44.93
C THR A 329 27.46 16.62 -43.81
N ARG A 330 26.52 17.57 -43.90
CA ARG A 330 26.29 18.63 -42.89
C ARG A 330 25.01 18.45 -42.06
N ARG A 331 24.52 17.22 -41.85
CA ARG A 331 23.43 17.01 -40.87
C ARG A 331 23.88 17.52 -39.50
N SER A 332 23.11 18.46 -38.93
CA SER A 332 23.42 19.11 -37.65
C SER A 332 23.58 18.06 -36.56
N VAL A 333 24.59 18.17 -35.69
CA VAL A 333 24.79 17.28 -34.52
C VAL A 333 23.50 17.18 -33.70
N LEU A 334 22.70 18.24 -33.68
CA LEU A 334 21.38 18.29 -33.04
C LEU A 334 20.37 17.27 -33.60
N PHE A 335 20.43 16.95 -34.90
CA PHE A 335 19.55 15.93 -35.49
C PHE A 335 19.90 14.52 -35.01
N LEU A 336 21.16 14.24 -34.70
CA LEU A 336 21.59 12.93 -34.17
C LEU A 336 21.14 12.70 -32.72
N TRP A 337 20.91 13.79 -31.98
CA TRP A 337 20.45 13.78 -30.58
C TRP A 337 18.96 14.16 -30.43
N ILE A 338 18.21 14.20 -31.53
CA ILE A 338 16.84 14.72 -31.53
C ILE A 338 15.90 13.91 -30.64
N TRP A 339 16.08 12.59 -30.58
CA TRP A 339 15.27 11.70 -29.74
C TRP A 339 15.53 11.92 -28.25
N GLU A 340 16.79 12.16 -27.86
CA GLU A 340 17.15 12.47 -26.48
C GLU A 340 16.65 13.86 -26.08
N ILE A 341 16.72 14.84 -27.00
CA ILE A 341 16.19 16.19 -26.77
C ILE A 341 14.66 16.16 -26.62
N LEU A 342 13.95 15.44 -27.48
CA LEU A 342 12.49 15.28 -27.38
C LEU A 342 12.09 14.55 -26.09
N SER A 343 12.85 13.51 -25.71
CA SER A 343 12.65 12.78 -24.46
C SER A 343 12.87 13.69 -23.24
N LEU A 344 13.87 14.56 -23.28
CA LEU A 344 14.16 15.52 -22.22
C LEU A 344 13.05 16.58 -22.08
N VAL A 345 12.51 17.06 -23.20
CA VAL A 345 11.35 17.97 -23.22
C VAL A 345 10.13 17.28 -22.62
N LEU A 346 9.86 16.03 -23.01
CA LEU A 346 8.77 15.24 -22.47
C LEU A 346 8.92 15.03 -20.95
N ALA A 347 10.12 14.71 -20.47
CA ALA A 347 10.41 14.56 -19.04
C ALA A 347 10.16 15.87 -18.27
N THR A 348 10.54 17.01 -18.86
CA THR A 348 10.29 18.34 -18.28
C THR A 348 8.79 18.63 -18.18
N CYS A 349 8.03 18.36 -19.25
CA CYS A 349 6.57 18.51 -19.24
C CYS A 349 5.91 17.62 -18.19
N LEU A 350 6.31 16.35 -18.08
CA LEU A 350 5.77 15.41 -17.09
C LEU A 350 6.05 15.85 -15.66
N LEU A 351 7.24 16.38 -15.38
CA LEU A 351 7.57 16.90 -14.06
C LEU A 351 6.72 18.14 -13.71
N VAL A 352 6.56 19.08 -14.66
CA VAL A 352 5.70 20.25 -14.47
C VAL A 352 4.26 19.83 -14.21
N VAL A 353 3.71 18.91 -15.01
CA VAL A 353 2.36 18.36 -14.80
C VAL A 353 2.24 17.75 -13.41
N THR A 354 3.20 16.91 -13.00
CA THR A 354 3.20 16.27 -11.68
C THR A 354 3.19 17.30 -10.55
N ILE A 355 4.04 18.33 -10.64
CA ILE A 355 4.11 19.42 -9.64
C ILE A 355 2.79 20.20 -9.60
N THR A 356 2.22 20.57 -10.75
CA THR A 356 0.97 21.33 -10.81
C THR A 356 -0.22 20.56 -10.26
N VAL A 357 -0.33 19.25 -10.57
CA VAL A 357 -1.39 18.38 -10.04
C VAL A 357 -1.27 18.27 -8.52
N ILE A 358 -0.08 18.01 -8.00
CA ILE A 358 0.13 17.84 -6.55
C ILE A 358 -0.15 19.15 -5.81
N LEU A 359 0.41 20.28 -6.25
CA LEU A 359 0.19 21.57 -5.61
C LEU A 359 -1.26 22.06 -5.72
N GLY A 360 -1.95 21.74 -6.82
CA GLY A 360 -3.34 22.09 -7.03
C GLY A 360 -4.34 21.34 -6.14
N GLN A 361 -3.91 20.26 -5.47
CA GLN A 361 -4.74 19.48 -4.55
C GLN A 361 -4.49 19.82 -3.08
N ASN A 362 -3.65 20.83 -2.78
CA ASN A 362 -3.39 21.21 -1.40
C ASN A 362 -4.66 21.75 -0.71
N ASP A 363 -4.92 21.30 0.51
CA ASP A 363 -6.09 21.67 1.32
C ASP A 363 -7.46 21.27 0.74
N HIS A 364 -7.50 20.33 -0.21
CA HIS A 364 -8.75 19.71 -0.64
C HIS A 364 -9.10 18.47 0.21
N PRO A 365 -10.39 18.23 0.49
CA PRO A 365 -10.83 17.00 1.14
C PRO A 365 -10.64 15.82 0.18
N LEU A 366 -10.25 14.67 0.72
CA LEU A 366 -9.90 13.48 -0.08
C LEU A 366 -11.05 13.01 -1.00
N GLY A 367 -12.31 13.23 -0.58
CA GLY A 367 -13.50 12.83 -1.34
C GLY A 367 -13.82 13.70 -2.55
N ASP A 368 -13.28 14.92 -2.67
CA ASP A 368 -13.57 15.86 -3.76
C ASP A 368 -12.64 15.70 -4.96
N TRP A 369 -11.86 14.61 -5.01
CA TRP A 369 -10.95 14.35 -6.12
C TRP A 369 -11.73 14.13 -7.43
N PRO A 370 -11.52 14.95 -8.49
CA PRO A 370 -12.33 14.94 -9.71
C PRO A 370 -12.27 13.64 -10.51
N LEU A 371 -11.24 12.82 -10.32
CA LEU A 371 -11.03 11.56 -11.03
C LEU A 371 -11.26 10.32 -10.15
N ASP A 372 -11.91 10.46 -8.98
CA ASP A 372 -12.11 9.36 -8.01
C ASP A 372 -12.79 8.12 -8.61
N ARG A 373 -13.65 8.31 -9.62
CA ARG A 373 -14.31 7.20 -10.33
C ARG A 373 -13.40 6.38 -11.25
N ILE A 374 -12.23 6.89 -11.63
CA ILE A 374 -11.32 6.26 -12.60
C ILE A 374 -10.02 5.84 -11.92
N MET A 375 -9.41 6.72 -11.13
CA MET A 375 -8.10 6.48 -10.53
C MET A 375 -7.85 7.36 -9.30
N THR A 376 -7.23 6.77 -8.27
CA THR A 376 -6.83 7.50 -7.06
C THR A 376 -5.65 8.44 -7.34
N LEU A 377 -5.55 9.54 -6.59
CA LEU A 377 -4.44 10.50 -6.71
C LEU A 377 -3.06 9.82 -6.62
N ASN A 378 -2.90 8.89 -5.67
CA ASN A 378 -1.66 8.12 -5.51
C ASN A 378 -1.33 7.26 -6.74
N SER A 379 -2.34 6.68 -7.39
CA SER A 379 -2.14 5.88 -8.61
C SER A 379 -1.69 6.74 -9.79
N LEU A 380 -2.31 7.92 -9.96
CA LEU A 380 -1.92 8.88 -11.01
C LEU A 380 -0.48 9.35 -10.82
N VAL A 381 -0.11 9.72 -9.60
CA VAL A 381 1.22 10.23 -9.27
C VAL A 381 2.29 9.12 -9.40
N ASN A 382 1.97 7.88 -9.03
CA ASN A 382 2.86 6.73 -9.25
C ASN A 382 3.07 6.45 -10.75
N LEU A 383 2.02 6.56 -11.56
CA LEU A 383 2.10 6.39 -13.01
C LEU A 383 3.00 7.47 -13.64
N LEU A 384 2.74 8.75 -13.34
CA LEU A 384 3.50 9.88 -13.88
C LEU A 384 4.99 9.80 -13.49
N SER A 385 5.28 9.50 -12.22
CA SER A 385 6.66 9.36 -11.73
C SER A 385 7.39 8.14 -12.32
N THR A 386 6.69 7.05 -12.59
CA THR A 386 7.26 5.86 -13.24
C THR A 386 7.61 6.14 -14.70
N ILE A 387 6.74 6.82 -15.44
CA ILE A 387 7.01 7.21 -16.83
C ILE A 387 8.18 8.20 -16.88
N PHE A 388 8.17 9.22 -16.03
CA PHE A 388 9.26 10.20 -15.92
C PHE A 388 10.60 9.52 -15.64
N ARG A 389 10.63 8.56 -14.70
CA ARG A 389 11.81 7.77 -14.38
C ARG A 389 12.32 6.95 -15.58
N GLY A 390 11.42 6.29 -16.32
CA GLY A 390 11.79 5.50 -17.50
C GLY A 390 12.47 6.35 -18.57
N ILE A 391 11.97 7.56 -18.80
CA ILE A 391 12.55 8.52 -19.74
C ILE A 391 13.95 8.95 -19.30
N LEU A 392 14.13 9.30 -18.02
CA LEU A 392 15.46 9.66 -17.50
C LEU A 392 16.48 8.52 -17.64
N VAL A 393 16.07 7.28 -17.34
CA VAL A 393 16.92 6.11 -17.50
C VAL A 393 17.32 5.90 -18.96
N SER A 394 16.39 6.07 -19.91
CA SER A 394 16.67 5.94 -21.34
C SER A 394 17.72 6.95 -21.83
N ILE A 395 17.67 8.20 -21.36
CA ILE A 395 18.66 9.23 -21.73
C ILE A 395 20.02 8.87 -21.11
N ALA A 396 20.04 8.50 -19.83
CA ALA A 396 21.28 8.15 -19.13
C ALA A 396 21.99 6.96 -19.77
N THR A 397 21.26 5.94 -20.25
CA THR A 397 21.85 4.79 -20.95
C THR A 397 22.50 5.19 -22.27
N GLU A 398 21.89 6.09 -23.05
CA GLU A 398 22.48 6.58 -24.30
C GLU A 398 23.70 7.47 -24.07
N LEU A 399 23.70 8.26 -22.99
CA LEU A 399 24.87 9.03 -22.57
C LEU A 399 26.05 8.12 -22.22
N ILE A 400 25.82 7.05 -21.44
CA ILE A 400 26.86 6.07 -21.11
C ILE A 400 27.34 5.34 -22.38
N ALA A 401 26.43 4.99 -23.28
CA ALA A 401 26.74 4.31 -24.54
C ALA A 401 27.63 5.18 -25.45
N GLN A 402 27.30 6.46 -25.64
CA GLN A 402 28.15 7.37 -26.41
C GLN A 402 29.49 7.64 -25.70
N ALA A 403 29.48 7.71 -24.38
CA ALA A 403 30.68 8.02 -23.62
C ALA A 403 31.76 6.94 -23.73
N LYS A 404 31.36 5.68 -23.96
CA LYS A 404 32.25 4.57 -24.36
C LYS A 404 33.21 4.98 -25.47
N TRP A 405 32.70 5.61 -26.52
CA TRP A 405 33.48 6.02 -27.68
C TRP A 405 34.37 7.22 -27.39
N THR A 406 33.85 8.19 -26.65
CA THR A 406 34.64 9.36 -26.21
C THR A 406 35.82 8.95 -25.34
N TRP A 407 35.67 7.88 -24.54
CA TRP A 407 36.71 7.35 -23.67
C TRP A 407 37.88 6.74 -24.45
N PHE A 408 37.62 6.00 -25.52
CA PHE A 408 38.72 5.45 -26.33
C PHE A 408 39.32 6.48 -27.28
N TRP A 409 38.59 7.55 -27.59
CA TRP A 409 39.00 8.55 -28.56
C TRP A 409 39.85 9.71 -27.97
N CYS A 410 39.47 10.26 -26.81
CA CYS A 410 40.11 11.48 -26.27
C CYS A 410 41.55 11.29 -25.76
N ASP A 411 42.04 10.06 -25.64
CA ASP A 411 43.36 9.78 -25.09
C ASP A 411 44.14 8.82 -25.98
N LYS A 412 44.66 9.37 -27.08
CA LYS A 412 45.51 8.66 -28.06
C LYS A 412 46.86 8.20 -27.46
N SER A 413 47.19 8.61 -26.23
CA SER A 413 48.50 8.37 -25.59
C SER A 413 48.55 7.18 -24.63
N SER A 414 47.39 6.73 -24.11
CA SER A 414 47.33 5.59 -23.20
C SER A 414 46.75 4.35 -23.88
N GLN A 415 47.50 3.24 -23.88
CA GLN A 415 46.99 1.93 -24.26
C GLN A 415 45.91 1.49 -23.27
N ARG A 416 44.65 1.88 -23.51
CA ARG A 416 43.51 1.53 -22.65
C ARG A 416 43.12 0.08 -22.91
N ARG A 417 42.97 -0.70 -21.84
CA ARG A 417 42.57 -2.11 -21.91
C ARG A 417 41.20 -2.23 -22.57
N MET A 418 41.09 -3.10 -23.58
CA MET A 418 39.83 -3.36 -24.29
C MET A 418 38.72 -3.91 -23.38
N GLY A 419 39.08 -4.57 -22.26
CA GLY A 419 38.13 -4.97 -21.22
C GLY A 419 37.33 -3.81 -20.60
N ASN A 420 37.82 -2.56 -20.69
CA ASN A 420 37.03 -1.39 -20.26
C ASN A 420 35.78 -1.18 -21.12
N LEU A 421 35.77 -1.67 -22.37
CA LEU A 421 34.61 -1.62 -23.25
C LEU A 421 33.45 -2.43 -22.66
N GLN A 422 33.74 -3.61 -22.09
CA GLN A 422 32.76 -4.43 -21.40
C GLN A 422 32.18 -3.71 -20.18
N HIS A 423 32.98 -2.95 -19.43
CA HIS A 423 32.48 -2.20 -18.28
C HIS A 423 31.51 -1.08 -18.67
N PHE A 424 31.71 -0.43 -19.82
CA PHE A 424 30.74 0.54 -20.35
C PHE A 424 29.45 -0.15 -20.81
N ASP A 425 29.55 -1.33 -21.43
CA ASP A 425 28.39 -2.09 -21.89
C ASP A 425 27.60 -2.74 -20.74
N ASP A 426 28.29 -3.25 -19.72
CA ASP A 426 27.66 -3.65 -18.46
C ASP A 426 26.96 -2.44 -17.81
N GLY A 427 27.54 -1.25 -17.94
CA GLY A 427 27.03 0.02 -17.45
C GLY A 427 25.69 0.43 -18.04
N THR A 428 25.46 0.17 -19.33
CA THR A 428 24.19 0.48 -19.99
C THR A 428 23.10 -0.55 -19.69
N ARG A 429 23.47 -1.76 -19.26
CA ARG A 429 22.55 -2.89 -19.00
C ARG A 429 21.98 -2.92 -17.58
N GLY A 430 22.44 -2.05 -16.67
CA GLY A 430 21.81 -1.93 -15.36
C GLY A 430 22.63 -1.20 -14.30
N VAL A 431 21.98 -0.99 -13.14
CA VAL A 431 22.52 -0.23 -12.00
C VAL A 431 23.83 -0.80 -11.47
N TRP A 432 23.94 -2.13 -11.39
CA TRP A 432 25.13 -2.79 -10.86
C TRP A 432 26.35 -2.63 -11.78
N GLY A 433 26.15 -2.71 -13.10
CA GLY A 433 27.19 -2.42 -14.06
C GLY A 433 27.60 -0.95 -14.02
N ALA A 434 26.64 -0.03 -13.91
CA ALA A 434 26.91 1.40 -13.80
C ALA A 434 27.69 1.76 -12.52
N LEU A 435 27.37 1.10 -11.39
CA LEU A 435 28.14 1.26 -10.14
C LEU A 435 29.58 0.76 -10.27
N LYS A 436 29.81 -0.37 -10.95
CA LYS A 436 31.17 -0.85 -11.24
C LYS A 436 31.93 0.14 -12.12
N LEU A 437 31.26 0.75 -13.10
CA LEU A 437 31.83 1.76 -13.99
C LEU A 437 32.29 3.00 -13.22
N MET A 438 31.60 3.36 -12.12
CA MET A 438 31.95 4.52 -11.30
C MET A 438 33.41 4.51 -10.87
N ARG A 439 33.96 3.36 -10.42
CA ARG A 439 35.36 3.24 -9.94
C ARG A 439 36.42 3.41 -11.03
N ILE A 440 36.05 3.15 -12.28
CA ILE A 440 36.94 3.25 -13.44
C ILE A 440 36.97 4.70 -13.96
N VAL A 441 35.83 5.37 -13.88
CA VAL A 441 35.59 6.66 -14.53
C VAL A 441 35.76 7.86 -13.59
N THR A 442 35.88 7.63 -12.27
CA THR A 442 35.61 8.61 -11.19
C THR A 442 36.39 9.92 -11.21
N TRP A 443 37.37 10.14 -12.09
CA TRP A 443 38.17 11.37 -12.12
C TRP A 443 38.50 11.92 -13.51
N ARG A 444 37.95 11.33 -14.57
CA ARG A 444 38.37 11.65 -15.96
C ARG A 444 37.25 12.18 -16.86
N SER A 445 35.98 11.95 -16.54
CA SER A 445 34.86 12.44 -17.37
C SER A 445 33.60 12.72 -16.52
N PRO A 446 33.33 14.00 -16.18
CA PRO A 446 32.26 14.37 -15.26
C PRO A 446 30.85 14.09 -15.79
N SER A 447 30.61 14.16 -17.09
CA SER A 447 29.29 13.86 -17.69
C SER A 447 28.85 12.41 -17.47
N ILE A 448 29.79 11.46 -17.49
CA ILE A 448 29.51 10.04 -17.27
C ILE A 448 29.16 9.79 -15.80
N LEU A 449 29.88 10.45 -14.89
CA LEU A 449 29.59 10.35 -13.45
C LEU A 449 28.17 10.83 -13.17
N VAL A 450 27.75 11.94 -13.78
CA VAL A 450 26.38 12.45 -13.66
C VAL A 450 25.36 11.45 -14.20
N ALA A 451 25.56 10.90 -15.40
CA ALA A 451 24.64 9.90 -15.97
C ALA A 451 24.50 8.64 -15.09
N VAL A 452 25.61 8.17 -14.51
CA VAL A 452 25.60 7.04 -13.56
C VAL A 452 24.84 7.41 -12.27
N VAL A 453 25.07 8.59 -11.71
CA VAL A 453 24.38 9.07 -10.51
C VAL A 453 22.88 9.19 -10.77
N VAL A 454 22.47 9.74 -11.92
CA VAL A 454 21.05 9.84 -12.29
C VAL A 454 20.43 8.46 -12.48
N LEU A 455 21.10 7.54 -13.18
CA LEU A 455 20.64 6.16 -13.37
C LEU A 455 20.37 5.46 -12.04
N VAL A 456 21.32 5.50 -11.10
CA VAL A 456 21.21 4.87 -9.78
C VAL A 456 20.15 5.56 -8.93
N SER A 457 20.18 6.89 -8.87
CA SER A 457 19.28 7.70 -8.03
C SER A 457 17.84 7.72 -8.54
N SER A 458 17.62 7.38 -9.81
CA SER A 458 16.29 7.32 -10.44
C SER A 458 15.31 6.40 -9.69
N PHE A 459 15.80 5.37 -9.00
CA PHE A 459 14.98 4.45 -8.21
C PHE A 459 14.29 5.14 -7.02
N ALA A 460 14.87 6.21 -6.50
CA ALA A 460 14.30 6.98 -5.39
C ALA A 460 13.19 7.95 -5.84
N ILE A 461 12.98 8.17 -7.14
CA ILE A 461 11.96 9.10 -7.64
C ILE A 461 10.56 8.72 -7.13
N GLY A 462 10.18 7.44 -7.25
CA GLY A 462 8.86 6.97 -6.79
C GLY A 462 8.59 7.26 -5.31
N PRO A 463 9.45 6.78 -4.39
CA PRO A 463 9.32 7.07 -2.96
C PRO A 463 9.27 8.56 -2.61
N PHE A 464 10.11 9.39 -3.22
CA PHE A 464 10.13 10.84 -2.95
C PHE A 464 8.84 11.53 -3.41
N VAL A 465 8.36 11.20 -4.62
CA VAL A 465 7.11 11.76 -5.13
C VAL A 465 5.92 11.30 -4.26
N GLN A 466 5.90 10.04 -3.79
CA GLN A 466 4.85 9.56 -2.88
C GLN A 466 4.87 10.28 -1.52
N GLN A 467 6.05 10.56 -0.96
CA GLN A 467 6.18 11.30 0.31
C GLN A 467 5.74 12.77 0.23
N SER A 468 5.53 13.30 -0.98
CA SER A 468 5.01 14.66 -1.17
C SER A 468 3.52 14.79 -0.81
N ILE A 469 2.79 13.67 -0.70
CA ILE A 469 1.36 13.64 -0.36
C ILE A 469 1.21 13.15 1.09
N GLY A 470 0.70 14.01 1.96
CA GLY A 470 0.31 13.68 3.32
C GLY A 470 -1.21 13.75 3.51
N HIS A 471 -1.68 13.16 4.60
CA HIS A 471 -3.07 13.22 5.03
C HIS A 471 -3.15 13.90 6.39
N VAL A 472 -4.06 14.86 6.54
CA VAL A 472 -4.34 15.54 7.80
C VAL A 472 -5.83 15.50 8.05
N ASP A 473 -6.22 14.93 9.17
CA ASP A 473 -7.62 14.89 9.58
C ASP A 473 -8.03 16.23 10.21
N LYS A 474 -9.12 16.82 9.70
CA LYS A 474 -9.74 18.03 10.27
C LYS A 474 -11.18 17.69 10.68
N ASN A 475 -11.65 18.31 11.76
CA ASN A 475 -13.05 18.18 12.19
C ASN A 475 -13.91 19.18 11.42
N GLU A 476 -14.90 18.70 10.69
CA GLU A 476 -15.93 19.53 10.06
C GLU A 476 -17.31 19.29 10.69
N THR A 477 -18.15 20.32 10.67
CA THR A 477 -19.51 20.27 11.22
C THR A 477 -20.48 19.73 10.17
N LEU A 478 -21.21 18.65 10.49
CA LEU A 478 -22.19 18.04 9.59
C LEU A 478 -23.50 18.85 9.45
N GLY A 479 -23.66 19.91 10.25
CA GLY A 479 -24.84 20.77 10.32
C GLY A 479 -25.53 20.78 11.69
N LEU A 480 -26.39 21.78 11.92
CA LEU A 480 -27.15 21.96 13.17
C LEU A 480 -28.25 20.90 13.32
N GLY A 481 -28.35 20.27 14.50
CA GLY A 481 -29.48 19.39 14.86
C GLY A 481 -29.23 17.89 14.73
N THR A 482 -28.00 17.48 14.45
CA THR A 482 -27.62 16.05 14.40
C THR A 482 -27.28 15.48 15.78
N GLY A 483 -26.82 16.31 16.73
CA GLY A 483 -26.67 15.94 18.14
C GLY A 483 -27.91 16.32 18.94
N ILE A 484 -28.44 15.40 19.76
CA ILE A 484 -29.67 15.63 20.54
C ILE A 484 -29.46 15.20 22.00
N ILE A 485 -29.73 16.12 22.93
CA ILE A 485 -29.84 15.82 24.37
C ILE A 485 -31.30 16.03 24.82
N PRO A 486 -31.92 15.05 25.50
CA PRO A 486 -33.26 15.23 26.06
C PRO A 486 -33.21 16.18 27.27
N VAL A 487 -34.14 17.15 27.29
CA VAL A 487 -34.33 18.09 28.40
C VAL A 487 -35.82 18.22 28.71
N THR A 488 -36.16 18.76 29.88
CA THR A 488 -37.56 19.02 30.25
C THR A 488 -37.76 20.48 30.60
N ARG A 489 -38.70 21.15 29.91
CA ARG A 489 -39.11 22.53 30.20
C ARG A 489 -40.40 22.61 31.02
N HIS A 490 -41.34 21.69 30.79
CA HIS A 490 -42.63 21.66 31.46
C HIS A 490 -42.91 20.27 32.02
N VAL A 491 -43.28 20.21 33.30
CA VAL A 491 -43.67 19.00 34.02
C VAL A 491 -45.16 19.08 34.37
N ASP A 492 -45.93 18.09 33.93
CA ASP A 492 -47.39 17.94 34.03
C ASP A 492 -47.76 16.76 34.96
N GLY A 493 -48.77 16.97 35.80
CA GLY A 493 -49.24 16.00 36.81
C GLY A 493 -50.16 14.90 36.29
N MET A 494 -50.86 15.10 35.16
CA MET A 494 -51.91 14.19 34.70
C MET A 494 -51.39 12.85 34.19
N ASN A 495 -50.16 12.82 33.67
CA ASN A 495 -49.54 11.60 33.13
C ASN A 495 -48.94 10.69 34.21
N ILE A 496 -48.87 11.14 35.46
CA ILE A 496 -48.29 10.38 36.59
C ILE A 496 -49.34 9.88 37.58
N SER A 497 -50.60 10.29 37.41
CA SER A 497 -51.70 9.96 38.32
C SER A 497 -52.57 8.80 37.81
N ILE A 498 -53.13 8.04 38.74
CA ILE A 498 -54.26 7.12 38.54
C ILE A 498 -55.36 7.41 39.57
N PRO A 499 -56.65 7.29 39.21
CA PRO A 499 -57.75 7.46 40.15
C PRO A 499 -57.82 6.29 41.16
N LEU A 500 -57.95 6.62 42.44
CA LEU A 500 -58.19 5.71 43.56
C LEU A 500 -59.69 5.39 43.67
N GLY A 501 -60.17 4.46 42.85
CA GLY A 501 -61.54 3.91 42.95
C GLY A 501 -62.66 4.96 43.03
N ASP A 502 -63.82 4.57 43.57
CA ASP A 502 -65.03 5.41 43.66
C ASP A 502 -64.91 6.61 44.64
N SER A 503 -63.81 6.70 45.39
CA SER A 503 -63.51 7.75 46.39
C SER A 503 -62.90 9.04 45.81
N GLY A 504 -62.63 9.10 44.49
CA GLY A 504 -62.24 10.34 43.80
C GLY A 504 -60.84 10.88 44.14
N GLY A 505 -60.01 10.14 44.86
CA GLY A 505 -58.60 10.49 45.10
C GLY A 505 -57.72 10.19 43.89
N MET A 506 -56.60 10.90 43.74
CA MET A 506 -55.56 10.56 42.75
C MET A 506 -54.32 10.06 43.49
N THR A 507 -53.65 9.03 42.97
CA THR A 507 -52.36 8.55 43.48
C THR A 507 -51.34 8.41 42.38
N LEU A 508 -50.07 8.39 42.75
CA LEU A 508 -48.95 8.18 41.82
C LEU A 508 -49.03 6.75 41.24
N LYS A 509 -48.84 6.62 39.92
CA LYS A 509 -48.79 5.31 39.26
C LYS A 509 -47.71 4.41 39.87
N SER A 510 -47.99 3.10 39.91
CA SER A 510 -47.13 2.10 40.54
C SER A 510 -45.77 1.93 39.84
N ASP A 511 -45.69 2.15 38.53
CA ASP A 511 -44.45 2.17 37.74
C ASP A 511 -43.52 3.30 38.20
N ILE A 512 -44.06 4.48 38.45
CA ILE A 512 -43.31 5.65 38.95
C ILE A 512 -42.87 5.42 40.40
N LYS A 513 -43.76 4.91 41.27
CA LYS A 513 -43.40 4.53 42.64
C LYS A 513 -42.26 3.51 42.65
N GLY A 514 -42.32 2.48 41.80
CA GLY A 514 -41.27 1.46 41.64
C GLY A 514 -39.96 2.01 41.09
N ALA A 515 -40.03 2.95 40.14
CA ALA A 515 -38.84 3.64 39.63
C ALA A 515 -38.15 4.45 40.75
N ILE A 516 -38.91 5.23 41.53
CA ILE A 516 -38.36 6.02 42.66
C ILE A 516 -37.69 5.10 43.69
N GLN A 517 -38.31 3.97 44.03
CA GLN A 517 -37.71 2.99 44.95
C GLN A 517 -36.40 2.40 44.40
N THR A 518 -36.35 2.08 43.11
CA THR A 518 -35.15 1.57 42.45
C THR A 518 -34.02 2.60 42.43
N LEU A 519 -34.33 3.88 42.16
CA LEU A 519 -33.36 4.97 42.17
C LEU A 519 -32.72 5.17 43.55
N ALA A 520 -33.49 5.03 44.62
CA ALA A 520 -32.99 5.15 45.98
C ALA A 520 -32.03 4.00 46.38
N LEU A 521 -32.06 2.88 45.67
CA LEU A 521 -31.23 1.70 45.94
C LEU A 521 -29.92 1.64 45.15
N SER A 522 -29.83 2.35 44.03
CA SER A 522 -28.71 2.26 43.07
C SER A 522 -28.06 3.61 42.78
N ARG A 523 -26.84 3.81 43.31
CA ARG A 523 -25.92 4.85 42.82
C ARG A 523 -25.52 4.46 41.39
N ASN A 524 -26.06 5.16 40.39
CA ASN A 524 -25.82 4.93 38.95
C ASN A 524 -26.59 3.75 38.32
N GLY A 525 -27.83 3.52 38.73
CA GLY A 525 -28.70 2.57 38.03
C GLY A 525 -28.89 2.95 36.56
N ILE A 526 -29.02 1.95 35.68
CA ILE A 526 -29.21 2.11 34.22
C ILE A 526 -30.40 3.03 33.93
N ASP A 527 -31.43 2.96 34.76
CA ASP A 527 -32.64 3.78 34.64
C ASP A 527 -32.38 5.28 34.80
N SER A 528 -31.26 5.70 35.40
CA SER A 528 -30.88 7.10 35.59
C SER A 528 -29.94 7.66 34.50
N ILE A 529 -29.51 6.84 33.54
CA ILE A 529 -28.52 7.22 32.52
C ILE A 529 -29.18 7.95 31.36
N ILE A 530 -28.65 9.12 30.99
CA ILE A 530 -29.10 9.90 29.83
C ILE A 530 -28.61 9.24 28.52
N LEU A 531 -29.52 8.93 27.60
CA LEU A 531 -29.18 8.40 26.27
C LEU A 531 -29.22 9.56 25.25
N PRO A 532 -28.07 10.16 24.90
CA PRO A 532 -28.01 11.16 23.84
C PRO A 532 -28.13 10.51 22.45
N THR A 533 -28.55 11.29 21.45
CA THR A 533 -28.42 10.90 20.04
C THR A 533 -27.26 11.67 19.43
N CYS A 534 -26.23 10.97 18.94
CA CYS A 534 -25.09 11.59 18.26
C CYS A 534 -24.56 10.66 17.15
N PRO A 535 -24.91 10.90 15.87
CA PRO A 535 -24.57 10.01 14.76
C PRO A 535 -23.08 9.76 14.57
N THR A 536 -22.23 10.76 14.83
CA THR A 536 -20.77 10.66 14.63
C THR A 536 -20.01 10.26 15.89
N GLY A 537 -20.68 10.13 17.03
CA GLY A 537 -20.06 9.89 18.33
C GLY A 537 -19.31 11.10 18.92
N ASN A 538 -19.10 12.19 18.18
CA ASN A 538 -18.52 13.43 18.68
C ASN A 538 -19.48 14.59 18.39
N CYS A 539 -20.15 15.11 19.41
CA CYS A 539 -21.11 16.21 19.25
C CYS A 539 -20.80 17.34 20.23
N THR A 540 -20.93 18.57 19.74
CA THR A 540 -20.74 19.81 20.51
C THR A 540 -22.03 20.62 20.54
N PHE A 541 -22.21 21.38 21.61
CA PHE A 541 -23.41 22.19 21.84
C PHE A 541 -23.05 23.67 21.96
N ILE A 542 -23.97 24.54 21.53
CA ILE A 542 -23.80 25.99 21.59
C ILE A 542 -24.01 26.45 23.04
N GLY A 543 -23.20 27.41 23.50
CA GLY A 543 -23.34 28.00 24.82
C GLY A 543 -24.55 28.92 24.91
N LEU A 544 -25.27 28.89 26.03
CA LEU A 544 -26.39 29.80 26.30
C LEU A 544 -25.93 31.26 26.50
N GLY A 545 -24.67 31.49 26.85
CA GLY A 545 -24.09 32.82 27.10
C GLY A 545 -23.14 33.35 26.00
N SER A 546 -22.58 32.45 25.20
CA SER A 546 -21.71 32.76 24.07
C SER A 546 -22.31 32.04 22.87
N ASN A 547 -22.66 32.75 21.78
CA ASN A 547 -23.18 32.14 20.53
C ASN A 547 -22.17 31.19 19.82
N THR A 548 -21.17 30.71 20.55
CA THR A 548 -20.05 29.90 20.11
C THR A 548 -20.18 28.49 20.66
N SER A 549 -19.63 27.52 19.93
CA SER A 549 -19.52 26.15 20.41
C SER A 549 -18.56 26.07 21.60
N VAL A 550 -18.98 25.33 22.61
CA VAL A 550 -18.33 25.34 23.92
C VAL A 550 -17.28 24.25 24.03
N LYS A 551 -16.12 24.58 24.61
CA LYS A 551 -15.19 23.60 25.17
C LYS A 551 -15.63 23.25 26.60
N ALA A 552 -15.66 21.95 26.92
CA ALA A 552 -16.21 21.44 28.17
C ALA A 552 -15.67 22.18 29.42
N GLY A 553 -16.59 22.56 30.33
CA GLY A 553 -16.27 22.92 31.71
C GLY A 553 -16.47 24.38 32.12
N PHE A 554 -16.84 25.29 31.21
CA PHE A 554 -17.02 26.71 31.57
C PHE A 554 -18.33 27.35 31.10
N ASP A 555 -18.82 27.05 29.89
CA ASP A 555 -20.06 27.64 29.39
C ASP A 555 -21.24 26.67 29.53
N VAL A 556 -22.40 27.20 29.95
CA VAL A 556 -23.65 26.46 30.04
C VAL A 556 -24.14 26.10 28.65
N THR A 557 -24.34 24.81 28.34
CA THR A 557 -24.85 24.36 27.04
C THR A 557 -26.36 24.21 27.05
N HIS A 558 -26.95 23.78 28.17
CA HIS A 558 -28.39 23.63 28.29
C HIS A 558 -28.89 23.66 29.72
N ALA A 559 -30.23 23.69 29.88
CA ALA A 559 -30.90 23.64 31.16
C ALA A 559 -32.13 22.73 31.13
N SER A 560 -32.46 22.14 32.27
CA SER A 560 -33.63 21.29 32.48
C SER A 560 -34.33 21.63 33.79
N ALA A 561 -35.66 21.55 33.80
CA ALA A 561 -36.44 21.44 35.03
C ALA A 561 -36.04 20.14 35.74
N GLY A 562 -35.84 20.23 37.04
CA GLY A 562 -35.34 19.15 37.87
C GLY A 562 -35.74 19.29 39.33
N ILE A 563 -35.21 18.38 40.12
CA ILE A 563 -35.31 18.38 41.58
C ILE A 563 -33.91 18.59 42.12
N CYS A 564 -33.77 19.56 43.03
CA CYS A 564 -32.55 19.86 43.74
C CYS A 564 -32.70 19.48 45.21
N SER A 565 -31.58 19.28 45.88
CA SER A 565 -31.53 19.03 47.32
C SER A 565 -30.73 20.13 48.01
N ILE A 566 -31.15 20.49 49.21
CA ILE A 566 -30.34 21.28 50.14
C ILE A 566 -30.42 20.60 51.50
N CYS A 567 -29.28 20.38 52.14
CA CYS A 567 -29.20 19.74 53.44
C CYS A 567 -28.55 20.68 54.46
N THR A 568 -28.97 20.58 55.72
CA THR A 568 -28.40 21.33 56.83
C THR A 568 -28.19 20.38 58.00
N ASP A 569 -26.97 20.42 58.55
CA ASP A 569 -26.63 19.68 59.77
C ASP A 569 -27.32 20.35 60.96
N ILE A 570 -28.13 19.56 61.68
CA ILE A 570 -28.89 19.98 62.85
C ILE A 570 -28.51 19.13 64.07
N GLY A 571 -27.32 18.50 64.04
CA GLY A 571 -26.83 17.65 65.13
C GLY A 571 -26.78 18.36 66.49
N GLU A 572 -26.53 19.67 66.51
CA GLU A 572 -26.53 20.47 67.75
C GLU A 572 -27.91 20.60 68.40
N MET A 573 -28.99 20.33 67.66
CA MET A 573 -30.37 20.42 68.16
C MET A 573 -30.86 19.14 68.84
N ILE A 574 -30.05 18.07 68.84
CA ILE A 574 -30.43 16.78 69.42
C ILE A 574 -30.52 16.92 70.95
N ASP A 575 -31.70 16.69 71.51
CA ASP A 575 -31.87 16.54 72.95
C ASP A 575 -31.48 15.11 73.37
N HIS A 576 -30.53 15.02 74.29
CA HIS A 576 -29.99 13.78 74.82
C HIS A 576 -30.57 13.52 76.21
N GLN A 577 -31.71 12.84 76.29
CA GLN A 577 -32.31 12.48 77.57
C GLN A 577 -31.72 11.15 78.07
N GLY A 578 -31.07 11.19 79.24
CA GLY A 578 -30.34 10.06 79.82
C GLY A 578 -31.14 9.24 80.82
N LEU A 579 -30.97 7.91 80.71
CA LEU A 579 -31.32 6.85 81.68
C LEU A 579 -32.82 6.58 81.90
N ILE A 580 -33.34 5.61 81.14
CA ILE A 580 -34.51 4.82 81.54
C ILE A 580 -33.97 3.63 82.36
N ASP A 581 -34.49 3.41 83.57
CA ASP A 581 -34.06 2.44 84.60
C ASP A 581 -33.35 1.14 84.14
N ASN A 582 -32.29 0.75 84.88
CA ASN A 582 -31.53 -0.52 84.82
C ASN A 582 -31.00 -1.03 83.45
N LEU A 583 -31.23 -0.31 82.36
CA LEU A 583 -30.69 -0.58 81.02
C LEU A 583 -29.99 0.69 80.54
N GLN A 584 -28.69 0.64 80.20
CA GLN A 584 -27.89 1.78 79.72
C GLN A 584 -28.40 2.28 78.35
N THR A 585 -29.53 2.97 78.36
CA THR A 585 -30.24 3.48 77.18
C THR A 585 -30.16 5.00 77.13
N ILE A 586 -29.94 5.54 75.92
CA ILE A 586 -29.96 6.99 75.64
C ILE A 586 -31.09 7.24 74.65
N ASN A 587 -31.97 8.18 74.98
CA ASN A 587 -33.01 8.65 74.06
C ASN A 587 -32.51 9.91 73.36
N HIS A 588 -32.36 9.84 72.04
CA HIS A 588 -32.06 10.98 71.18
C HIS A 588 -33.37 11.49 70.59
N SER A 589 -33.69 12.76 70.82
CA SER A 589 -34.94 13.35 70.32
C SER A 589 -34.75 14.74 69.74
N LEU A 590 -35.66 15.13 68.84
CA LEU A 590 -35.75 16.48 68.27
C LEU A 590 -37.13 17.06 68.49
N ALA A 591 -37.25 18.39 68.43
CA ALA A 591 -38.50 19.12 68.69
C ALA A 591 -39.62 18.83 67.68
N ASN A 592 -39.31 18.23 66.53
CA ASN A 592 -40.28 17.73 65.56
C ASN A 592 -40.90 16.37 65.93
N GLY A 593 -40.57 15.82 67.11
CA GLY A 593 -41.10 14.56 67.60
C GLY A 593 -40.40 13.32 67.05
N ILE A 594 -39.30 13.46 66.28
CA ILE A 594 -38.46 12.29 65.97
C ILE A 594 -37.69 11.88 67.22
N SER A 595 -37.68 10.58 67.50
CA SER A 595 -36.90 10.01 68.59
C SER A 595 -36.40 8.63 68.26
N ILE A 596 -35.21 8.30 68.77
CA ILE A 596 -34.56 6.99 68.67
C ILE A 596 -34.00 6.63 70.04
N ILE A 597 -34.29 5.42 70.48
CA ILE A 597 -33.77 4.85 71.72
C ILE A 597 -32.61 3.94 71.35
N ASN A 598 -31.43 4.20 71.92
CA ASN A 598 -30.21 3.45 71.62
C ASN A 598 -29.69 2.74 72.89
N SER A 599 -29.49 1.43 72.83
CA SER A 599 -28.94 0.57 73.90
C SER A 599 -27.41 0.38 73.76
N ASP A 600 -26.76 -0.43 74.59
CA ASP A 600 -25.29 -0.62 74.51
C ASP A 600 -24.83 -1.37 73.25
N ARG A 601 -25.75 -2.02 72.53
CA ARG A 601 -25.43 -2.89 71.38
C ARG A 601 -26.27 -2.61 70.12
N GLU A 602 -27.24 -1.70 70.18
CA GLU A 602 -28.23 -1.53 69.12
C GLU A 602 -28.38 -0.06 68.73
N GLY A 603 -27.77 0.32 67.60
CA GLY A 603 -28.04 1.60 66.93
C GLY A 603 -29.29 1.56 66.05
N GLY A 604 -29.76 2.72 65.61
CA GLY A 604 -30.91 2.82 64.73
C GLY A 604 -30.98 4.14 63.96
N MET A 605 -31.82 4.15 62.92
CA MET A 605 -32.09 5.33 62.11
C MET A 605 -33.60 5.54 62.01
N ARG A 606 -34.02 6.79 62.03
CA ARG A 606 -35.41 7.18 61.81
C ARG A 606 -35.46 8.36 60.86
N VAL A 607 -36.42 8.31 59.96
CA VAL A 607 -36.66 9.37 58.98
C VAL A 607 -38.11 9.76 59.05
N ILE A 608 -38.37 11.07 59.17
CA ILE A 608 -39.70 11.64 59.08
C ILE A 608 -39.70 12.80 58.09
N SER A 609 -40.81 13.00 57.40
CA SER A 609 -41.05 14.17 56.55
C SER A 609 -42.01 15.12 57.27
N GLY A 610 -41.72 16.43 57.25
CA GLY A 610 -42.55 17.42 57.94
C GLY A 610 -42.05 18.86 57.79
N ASP A 611 -42.86 19.82 58.26
CA ASP A 611 -42.49 21.24 58.25
C ASP A 611 -41.24 21.51 59.10
N LEU A 612 -40.42 22.48 58.70
CA LEU A 612 -39.18 22.89 59.36
C LEU A 612 -39.38 24.12 60.28
N SER A 613 -40.62 24.56 60.50
CA SER A 613 -40.93 25.71 61.37
C SER A 613 -40.48 25.56 62.84
N TRP A 614 -40.22 24.34 63.32
CA TRP A 614 -39.72 24.05 64.66
C TRP A 614 -38.24 24.42 64.88
N THR A 615 -37.51 24.81 63.83
CA THR A 615 -36.04 24.90 63.84
C THR A 615 -35.46 26.19 64.43
N ASN A 616 -36.30 27.06 65.01
CA ASN A 616 -35.99 28.26 65.81
C ASN A 616 -34.81 29.14 65.31
N GLY A 617 -34.60 29.22 63.99
CA GLY A 617 -33.56 30.05 63.37
C GLY A 617 -32.18 29.40 63.20
N THR A 618 -32.00 28.12 63.57
CA THR A 618 -30.74 27.38 63.34
C THR A 618 -30.47 27.14 61.86
N ILE A 619 -31.54 27.05 61.06
CA ILE A 619 -31.46 26.83 59.62
C ILE A 619 -31.36 28.17 58.88
N PRO A 620 -30.48 28.31 57.87
CA PRO A 620 -30.40 29.51 57.05
C PRO A 620 -31.74 29.90 56.43
N PRO A 621 -32.06 31.20 56.31
CA PRO A 621 -33.34 31.66 55.74
C PRO A 621 -33.54 31.17 54.29
N GLU A 622 -32.46 31.03 53.53
CA GLU A 622 -32.50 30.47 52.16
C GLU A 622 -33.00 29.02 52.12
N THR A 623 -32.60 28.20 53.09
CA THR A 623 -33.04 26.80 53.20
C THR A 623 -34.51 26.74 53.59
N LEU A 624 -34.97 27.63 54.48
CA LEU A 624 -36.39 27.74 54.86
C LEU A 624 -37.27 28.17 53.68
N GLU A 625 -36.79 29.10 52.86
CA GLU A 625 -37.48 29.50 51.63
C GLU A 625 -37.59 28.33 50.65
N ARG A 626 -36.51 27.59 50.40
CA ARG A 626 -36.55 26.40 49.53
C ARG A 626 -37.40 25.26 50.10
N ALA A 627 -37.40 25.10 51.42
CA ALA A 627 -38.22 24.11 52.13
C ALA A 627 -39.72 24.35 51.95
N SER A 628 -40.14 25.60 51.79
CA SER A 628 -41.56 25.97 51.66
C SER A 628 -42.19 25.54 50.32
N VAL A 629 -41.40 25.55 49.24
CA VAL A 629 -41.80 25.12 47.89
C VAL A 629 -41.41 23.67 47.60
N SER A 630 -40.81 22.99 48.57
CA SER A 630 -40.28 21.64 48.42
C SER A 630 -41.37 20.59 48.15
N PHE A 631 -40.98 19.50 47.50
CA PHE A 631 -41.75 18.27 47.45
C PHE A 631 -41.71 17.56 48.80
N ALA A 632 -40.57 17.57 49.49
CA ALA A 632 -40.43 16.95 50.80
C ALA A 632 -39.34 17.62 51.63
N ASN A 633 -39.64 17.79 52.92
CA ASN A 633 -38.70 18.24 53.94
C ASN A 633 -38.43 17.07 54.87
N VAL A 634 -37.26 16.48 54.75
CA VAL A 634 -36.92 15.20 55.39
C VAL A 634 -35.99 15.47 56.55
N THR A 635 -36.30 14.94 57.72
CA THR A 635 -35.39 14.94 58.87
C THR A 635 -34.92 13.51 59.13
N VAL A 636 -33.61 13.31 59.08
CA VAL A 636 -32.94 12.04 59.34
C VAL A 636 -32.26 12.15 60.70
N LEU A 637 -32.59 11.25 61.62
CA LEU A 637 -31.88 11.04 62.88
C LEU A 637 -31.24 9.65 62.82
N ALA A 638 -29.94 9.56 63.08
CA ALA A 638 -29.20 8.31 63.08
C ALA A 638 -28.26 8.27 64.29
N SER A 639 -28.08 7.10 64.88
CA SER A 639 -27.20 6.93 66.05
C SER A 639 -26.46 5.60 65.97
N THR A 640 -25.12 5.63 65.97
CA THR A 640 -24.28 4.45 65.74
C THR A 640 -23.43 4.11 66.97
N VAL A 641 -23.12 2.82 67.17
CA VAL A 641 -22.26 2.35 68.28
C VAL A 641 -20.84 2.21 67.75
N LEU A 642 -19.96 3.16 68.08
CA LEU A 642 -18.52 3.03 67.79
C LEU A 642 -17.90 2.10 68.85
N GLU A 643 -17.13 1.10 68.42
CA GLU A 643 -16.44 0.15 69.31
C GLU A 643 -15.64 0.89 70.41
N GLY A 644 -16.09 0.74 71.67
CA GLY A 644 -15.41 1.34 72.82
C GLY A 644 -16.09 0.99 74.14
N ASN A 645 -15.28 0.61 75.13
CA ASN A 645 -15.70 0.26 76.48
C ASN A 645 -16.50 1.41 77.15
N ILE A 646 -17.70 1.08 77.63
CA ILE A 646 -18.75 1.96 78.19
C ILE A 646 -18.23 2.77 79.41
N ASN A 647 -17.10 2.35 80.01
CA ASN A 647 -16.54 2.96 81.22
C ASN A 647 -15.60 4.16 81.00
N LYS A 648 -15.53 4.73 79.79
CA LYS A 648 -14.80 5.98 79.54
C LYS A 648 -15.67 6.96 78.76
N ASN A 649 -16.49 7.75 79.47
CA ASN A 649 -17.19 8.98 79.02
C ASN A 649 -16.80 9.50 77.62
N LYS A 650 -17.29 8.86 76.56
CA LYS A 650 -17.23 9.34 75.18
C LYS A 650 -18.66 9.26 74.64
N PRO A 651 -19.23 10.35 74.12
CA PRO A 651 -20.63 10.38 73.75
C PRO A 651 -20.89 9.48 72.53
N LYS A 652 -22.01 8.75 72.54
CA LYS A 652 -22.55 8.06 71.36
C LYS A 652 -22.71 9.10 70.24
N HIS A 653 -22.20 8.84 69.03
CA HIS A 653 -22.28 9.79 67.92
C HIS A 653 -23.68 9.71 67.29
N ALA A 654 -24.56 10.63 67.66
CA ALA A 654 -25.85 10.82 67.01
C ALA A 654 -25.71 11.95 65.98
N ILE A 655 -26.26 11.73 64.79
CA ILE A 655 -26.25 12.68 63.69
C ILE A 655 -27.69 12.99 63.34
N ALA A 656 -27.98 14.27 63.15
CA ALA A 656 -29.26 14.73 62.66
C ALA A 656 -29.02 15.66 61.47
N VAL A 657 -29.67 15.37 60.35
CA VAL A 657 -29.62 16.20 59.14
C VAL A 657 -31.03 16.42 58.66
N THR A 658 -31.34 17.65 58.26
CA THR A 658 -32.56 17.93 57.52
C THR A 658 -32.24 18.27 56.07
N CYS A 659 -32.97 17.66 55.13
CA CYS A 659 -32.81 17.84 53.70
C CYS A 659 -34.14 18.18 53.04
N SER A 660 -34.15 19.21 52.20
CA SER A 660 -35.31 19.61 51.41
C SER A 660 -35.10 19.25 49.95
N LEU A 661 -36.06 18.53 49.35
CA LEU A 661 -36.11 18.24 47.92
C LEU A 661 -37.04 19.25 47.24
N TYR A 662 -36.49 20.19 46.47
CA TYR A 662 -37.25 21.32 45.93
C TYR A 662 -37.13 21.43 44.39
N PRO A 663 -38.15 22.01 43.73
CA PRO A 663 -38.14 22.22 42.29
C PRO A 663 -37.10 23.28 41.89
N CYS A 664 -36.32 23.00 40.85
CA CYS A 664 -35.26 23.90 40.38
C CYS A 664 -35.01 23.76 38.88
N ILE A 665 -34.36 24.76 38.29
CA ILE A 665 -33.70 24.67 36.99
C ILE A 665 -32.26 24.25 37.24
N ARG A 666 -31.84 23.15 36.63
CA ARG A 666 -30.44 22.71 36.61
C ARG A 666 -29.84 23.05 35.26
N THR A 667 -28.71 23.75 35.29
CA THR A 667 -27.94 24.08 34.09
C THR A 667 -26.73 23.17 33.98
N TYR A 668 -26.39 22.81 32.75
CA TYR A 668 -25.37 21.82 32.47
C TYR A 668 -24.41 22.29 31.39
N SER A 669 -23.14 21.94 31.55
CA SER A 669 -22.13 21.95 30.49
C SER A 669 -21.98 20.51 30.00
N ALA A 670 -22.29 20.29 28.72
CA ALA A 670 -22.27 18.96 28.11
C ALA A 670 -21.45 18.90 26.83
N ILE A 671 -20.68 17.82 26.68
CA ILE A 671 -20.00 17.42 25.45
C ILE A 671 -20.21 15.92 25.23
N ILE A 672 -20.35 15.51 23.98
CA ILE A 672 -20.36 14.09 23.62
C ILE A 672 -19.05 13.77 22.95
N SER A 673 -18.28 12.87 23.55
CA SER A 673 -17.01 12.39 23.00
C SER A 673 -17.01 10.88 22.95
N ARG A 674 -16.69 10.30 21.80
CA ARG A 674 -16.67 8.84 21.58
C ARG A 674 -17.99 8.14 21.97
N GLY A 675 -19.12 8.81 21.75
CA GLY A 675 -20.46 8.30 22.06
C GLY A 675 -20.85 8.38 23.54
N VAL A 676 -19.98 8.89 24.41
CA VAL A 676 -20.26 9.06 25.84
C VAL A 676 -20.62 10.51 26.12
N LEU A 677 -21.76 10.73 26.77
CA LEU A 677 -22.17 12.04 27.30
C LEU A 677 -21.37 12.35 28.55
N SER A 678 -20.59 13.43 28.52
CA SER A 678 -19.99 14.04 29.70
C SER A 678 -20.77 15.30 30.02
N GLU A 679 -21.59 15.24 31.07
CA GLU A 679 -22.47 16.31 31.52
C GLU A 679 -22.08 16.72 32.94
N THR A 680 -21.89 18.02 33.17
CA THR A 680 -21.50 18.58 34.47
C THR A 680 -22.51 19.65 34.88
N PRO A 681 -23.09 19.60 36.09
CA PRO A 681 -23.98 20.65 36.57
C PRO A 681 -23.16 21.93 36.85
N VAL A 682 -23.67 23.09 36.42
CA VAL A 682 -22.99 24.40 36.56
C VAL A 682 -23.70 25.27 37.59
N THR A 683 -25.01 25.47 37.45
CA THR A 683 -25.84 26.25 38.38
C THR A 683 -27.19 25.60 38.63
N GLU A 684 -27.73 25.85 39.82
CA GLU A 684 -29.09 25.45 40.23
C GLU A 684 -29.89 26.71 40.60
N THR A 685 -31.07 26.89 40.00
CA THR A 685 -31.94 28.04 40.28
C THR A 685 -33.28 27.54 40.83
N PRO A 686 -33.70 27.92 42.04
CA PRO A 686 -34.96 27.46 42.63
C PRO A 686 -36.18 27.98 41.86
N MET A 687 -37.27 27.22 41.86
CA MET A 687 -38.56 27.66 41.33
C MET A 687 -39.44 28.26 42.42
N GLY A 688 -40.11 29.36 42.10
CA GLY A 688 -41.06 30.06 42.97
C GLY A 688 -42.51 29.80 42.57
N TYR A 689 -43.46 30.15 43.45
CA TYR A 689 -44.88 30.09 43.13
C TYR A 689 -45.25 31.13 42.07
N ASP A 690 -45.91 30.68 41.01
CA ASP A 690 -46.34 31.48 39.87
C ASP A 690 -47.87 31.56 39.80
N PHE A 691 -48.40 32.77 39.83
CA PHE A 691 -49.83 33.02 39.84
C PHE A 691 -50.40 33.15 38.43
N ARG A 692 -51.21 32.16 38.01
CA ARG A 692 -51.87 32.15 36.70
C ARG A 692 -53.34 32.60 36.80
N ASN A 693 -53.68 33.69 36.11
CA ASN A 693 -55.08 34.05 35.88
C ASN A 693 -55.66 33.14 34.78
N GLU A 694 -56.18 31.96 35.14
CA GLU A 694 -56.97 31.18 34.19
C GLU A 694 -58.30 31.88 33.89
N LYS A 695 -58.64 31.99 32.60
CA LYS A 695 -59.86 32.61 32.10
C LYS A 695 -61.14 31.76 32.31
N SER A 696 -61.07 30.69 33.10
CA SER A 696 -62.17 29.72 33.24
C SER A 696 -62.93 29.92 34.57
N PRO A 697 -64.24 30.25 34.54
CA PRO A 697 -65.02 30.39 35.76
C PRO A 697 -65.29 29.01 36.38
N GLY A 698 -64.60 28.69 37.48
CA GLY A 698 -64.83 27.47 38.27
C GLY A 698 -63.60 26.59 38.53
N ALA A 699 -62.45 26.87 37.91
CA ALA A 699 -61.21 26.16 38.21
C ALA A 699 -60.63 26.65 39.56
N ARG A 700 -60.22 25.72 40.43
CA ARG A 700 -59.48 26.08 41.67
C ARG A 700 -58.22 26.84 41.26
N LYS A 701 -57.93 27.96 41.93
CA LYS A 701 -56.70 28.75 41.73
C LYS A 701 -55.48 27.86 41.92
N ALA A 702 -54.88 27.38 40.82
CA ALA A 702 -53.70 26.52 40.86
C ALA A 702 -52.43 27.40 40.86
N TRP A 703 -51.52 27.09 41.79
CA TRP A 703 -50.22 27.76 41.90
C TRP A 703 -49.17 26.89 41.23
N ASP A 704 -48.79 27.22 40.01
CA ASP A 704 -47.69 26.50 39.35
C ASP A 704 -46.35 26.94 39.96
N LEU A 705 -45.32 26.13 39.77
CA LEU A 705 -43.95 26.49 40.13
C LEU A 705 -43.21 26.88 38.86
N SER A 706 -42.59 28.06 38.83
CA SER A 706 -41.82 28.50 37.67
C SER A 706 -40.53 29.21 38.03
N ALA A 707 -39.57 29.14 37.11
CA ALA A 707 -38.38 29.96 37.11
C ALA A 707 -37.97 30.29 35.67
N VAL A 708 -37.12 31.29 35.51
CA VAL A 708 -36.57 31.68 34.21
C VAL A 708 -35.10 31.32 34.13
N GLN A 709 -34.73 30.63 33.06
CA GLN A 709 -33.34 30.33 32.77
C GLN A 709 -32.63 31.58 32.23
N LEU A 710 -31.52 31.96 32.87
CA LEU A 710 -30.68 33.08 32.45
C LEU A 710 -29.20 32.65 32.43
N PRO A 711 -28.43 33.01 31.39
CA PRO A 711 -28.87 33.58 30.11
C PRO A 711 -29.69 32.57 29.29
N CYS A 712 -30.57 33.08 28.42
CA CYS A 712 -31.42 32.28 27.53
C CYS A 712 -31.10 32.57 26.06
N LEU A 713 -30.95 31.54 25.23
CA LEU A 713 -30.65 31.67 23.81
C LEU A 713 -31.87 31.32 22.95
N ILE A 714 -32.41 32.30 22.21
CA ILE A 714 -33.50 32.06 21.25
C ILE A 714 -33.05 32.51 19.87
N LYS A 715 -33.05 31.59 18.89
CA LYS A 715 -32.68 31.84 17.48
C LYS A 715 -31.36 32.64 17.33
N GLY A 716 -30.34 32.32 18.12
CA GLY A 716 -29.03 32.98 18.05
C GLY A 716 -28.95 34.36 18.72
N LYS A 717 -29.98 34.80 19.45
CA LYS A 717 -29.95 36.03 20.26
C LYS A 717 -29.98 35.67 21.75
N VAL A 718 -28.99 36.18 22.49
CA VAL A 718 -28.86 35.96 23.95
C VAL A 718 -29.74 36.96 24.69
N TYR A 719 -30.58 36.44 25.58
CA TYR A 719 -31.42 37.20 26.49
C TYR A 719 -30.90 37.10 27.93
N THR A 720 -30.65 38.25 28.54
CA THR A 720 -30.22 38.46 29.92
C THR A 720 -31.30 39.27 30.66
N GLU A 721 -31.14 39.48 31.97
CA GLU A 721 -32.13 40.20 32.79
C GLU A 721 -32.57 41.55 32.20
N GLY A 722 -31.65 42.31 31.60
CA GLY A 722 -31.94 43.64 31.06
C GLY A 722 -32.70 43.68 29.72
N ASN A 723 -32.74 42.59 28.95
CA ASN A 723 -33.36 42.56 27.61
C ASN A 723 -34.48 41.51 27.46
N LEU A 724 -34.79 40.78 28.53
CA LEU A 724 -35.74 39.68 28.57
C LEU A 724 -37.14 40.07 28.06
N SER A 725 -37.60 41.28 28.38
CA SER A 725 -38.91 41.80 27.96
C SER A 725 -39.00 42.18 26.48
N GLN A 726 -37.92 42.06 25.71
CA GLN A 726 -37.89 42.33 24.27
C GLN A 726 -37.92 41.05 23.40
N GLY A 727 -38.02 39.88 24.02
CA GLY A 727 -38.03 38.61 23.29
C GLY A 727 -39.38 38.28 22.64
N PRO A 728 -39.40 37.26 21.76
CA PRO A 728 -40.62 36.77 21.13
C PRO A 728 -41.51 36.02 22.13
N ASP A 729 -42.81 35.89 21.83
CA ASP A 729 -43.77 35.06 22.58
C ASP A 729 -43.69 35.22 24.11
N LEU A 730 -43.90 36.46 24.56
CA LEU A 730 -43.77 36.84 25.96
C LEU A 730 -44.92 36.29 26.80
N SER A 731 -44.56 35.56 27.86
CA SER A 731 -45.43 35.14 28.94
C SER A 731 -45.15 35.97 30.19
N THR A 732 -46.19 36.17 31.00
CA THR A 732 -46.10 36.93 32.25
C THR A 732 -45.95 35.95 33.42
N ILE A 733 -44.90 36.15 34.22
CA ILE A 733 -44.63 35.37 35.43
C ILE A 733 -44.89 36.27 36.63
N ARG A 734 -45.58 35.73 37.63
CA ARG A 734 -45.95 36.44 38.85
C ARG A 734 -45.46 35.65 40.04
N HIS A 735 -44.24 35.94 40.47
CA HIS A 735 -43.63 35.26 41.60
C HIS A 735 -44.16 35.80 42.92
N ALA A 736 -44.57 34.87 43.78
CA ALA A 736 -44.92 35.12 45.16
C ALA A 736 -43.92 34.42 46.09
N SER A 737 -43.42 35.14 47.08
CA SER A 737 -42.61 34.57 48.15
C SER A 737 -43.45 33.66 49.03
N ALA A 738 -42.83 32.60 49.50
CA ALA A 738 -43.49 31.64 50.35
C ALA A 738 -43.56 32.18 51.80
N GLY A 739 -44.68 32.83 52.11
CA GLY A 739 -44.96 33.30 53.47
C GLY A 739 -46.28 34.04 53.55
N ARG A 740 -47.36 33.33 53.92
CA ARG A 740 -48.67 33.78 54.48
C ARG A 740 -49.28 35.17 54.12
N THR A 741 -48.89 35.83 53.05
CA THR A 741 -49.54 37.04 52.53
C THR A 741 -49.83 36.86 51.05
N LEU A 742 -51.09 37.12 50.67
CA LEU A 742 -51.62 37.11 49.30
C LEU A 742 -51.06 38.28 48.45
N GLY A 743 -49.75 38.54 48.51
CA GLY A 743 -49.06 39.56 47.75
C GLY A 743 -48.32 38.95 46.56
N ILE A 744 -48.42 39.60 45.39
CA ILE A 744 -47.51 39.32 44.27
C ILE A 744 -46.26 40.17 44.54
N ASP A 745 -45.11 39.53 44.71
CA ASP A 745 -43.86 40.23 45.06
C ASP A 745 -43.13 40.76 43.83
N SER A 746 -43.25 40.08 42.69
CA SER A 746 -42.70 40.55 41.42
C SER A 746 -43.49 40.06 40.21
N GLU A 747 -43.68 40.93 39.22
CA GLU A 747 -44.29 40.61 37.93
C GLU A 747 -43.32 41.00 36.81
N PHE A 748 -42.92 40.04 35.99
CA PHE A 748 -42.04 40.30 34.84
C PHE A 748 -42.43 39.46 33.63
N LYS A 749 -42.05 39.95 32.44
CA LYS A 749 -42.34 39.29 31.17
C LYS A 749 -41.09 38.62 30.62
N ALA A 750 -41.21 37.34 30.29
CA ALA A 750 -40.14 36.54 29.72
C ALA A 750 -40.64 35.74 28.51
N PRO A 751 -39.77 35.43 27.52
CA PRO A 751 -40.13 34.56 26.41
C PRO A 751 -40.50 33.17 26.92
N GLU A 752 -41.57 32.58 26.41
CA GLU A 752 -42.06 31.26 26.84
C GLU A 752 -40.98 30.17 26.76
N GLU A 753 -40.08 30.22 25.78
CA GLU A 753 -38.98 29.27 25.62
C GLU A 753 -37.94 29.29 26.75
N CYS A 754 -37.85 30.38 27.52
CA CYS A 754 -36.93 30.53 28.65
C CYS A 754 -37.54 30.14 29.99
N ILE A 755 -38.85 29.84 30.02
CA ILE A 755 -39.60 29.59 31.25
C ILE A 755 -39.69 28.09 31.48
N TYR A 756 -39.28 27.67 32.68
CA TYR A 756 -39.41 26.29 33.13
C TYR A 756 -40.55 26.21 34.14
N ARG A 757 -41.43 25.20 34.00
CA ARG A 757 -42.61 25.05 34.86
C ARG A 757 -42.81 23.64 35.40
N VAL A 758 -43.28 23.56 36.63
CA VAL A 758 -43.80 22.34 37.25
C VAL A 758 -45.23 22.63 37.71
N GLU A 759 -46.20 21.90 37.16
CA GLU A 759 -47.61 22.06 37.52
C GLU A 759 -47.87 21.69 38.98
N ASN A 760 -48.82 22.39 39.60
CA ASN A 760 -49.16 22.16 41.00
C ASN A 760 -49.60 20.71 41.30
N ASP A 761 -50.31 20.08 40.36
CA ASP A 761 -50.80 18.72 40.52
C ASP A 761 -49.65 17.71 40.63
N PHE A 762 -48.59 17.91 39.83
CA PHE A 762 -47.37 17.12 39.94
C PHE A 762 -46.73 17.29 41.32
N LYS A 763 -46.62 18.55 41.78
CA LYS A 763 -46.07 18.86 43.11
C LYS A 763 -46.87 18.20 44.22
N LEU A 764 -48.20 18.28 44.19
CA LEU A 764 -49.07 17.73 45.22
C LEU A 764 -48.93 16.21 45.33
N LEU A 765 -48.97 15.49 44.20
CA LEU A 765 -48.85 14.03 44.15
C LEU A 765 -47.48 13.55 44.63
N MET A 766 -46.41 14.20 44.17
CA MET A 766 -45.05 13.88 44.61
C MET A 766 -44.86 14.18 46.09
N SER A 767 -45.39 15.33 46.57
CA SER A 767 -45.29 15.69 47.98
C SER A 767 -46.01 14.68 48.86
N GLN A 768 -47.23 14.28 48.49
CA GLN A 768 -48.01 13.29 49.22
C GLN A 768 -47.28 11.94 49.30
N TYR A 769 -46.79 11.42 48.16
CA TYR A 769 -46.04 10.16 48.14
C TYR A 769 -44.78 10.24 49.01
N PHE A 770 -44.02 11.34 48.89
CA PHE A 770 -42.80 11.51 49.66
C PHE A 770 -43.05 11.68 51.16
N SER A 771 -44.08 12.44 51.57
CA SER A 771 -44.36 12.66 52.98
C SER A 771 -45.04 11.48 53.67
N GLU A 772 -45.96 10.81 53.00
CA GLU A 772 -46.82 9.78 53.61
C GLU A 772 -46.27 8.37 53.43
N GLU A 773 -45.67 8.05 52.28
CA GLU A 773 -45.28 6.67 51.92
C GLU A 773 -43.76 6.44 51.90
N PHE A 774 -42.96 7.39 51.42
CA PHE A 774 -41.54 7.15 51.13
C PHE A 774 -40.56 7.60 52.24
N PHE A 775 -40.62 8.86 52.70
CA PHE A 775 -39.74 9.42 53.73
C PHE A 775 -40.32 9.32 55.14
N ASN A 776 -40.95 8.18 55.42
CA ASN A 776 -41.41 7.84 56.76
C ASN A 776 -41.01 6.39 57.05
N GLY A 777 -40.07 6.21 57.98
CA GLY A 777 -39.53 4.88 58.26
C GLY A 777 -38.61 4.85 59.47
N THR A 778 -38.48 3.66 60.04
CA THR A 778 -37.56 3.39 61.14
C THR A 778 -36.78 2.13 60.82
N CYS A 779 -35.47 2.20 61.04
CA CYS A 779 -34.55 1.08 60.93
C CYS A 779 -34.02 0.73 62.31
N SER A 780 -34.15 -0.53 62.68
CA SER A 780 -33.64 -1.08 63.94
C SER A 780 -32.58 -2.13 63.65
N TRP A 781 -31.58 -2.23 64.53
CA TRP A 781 -30.56 -3.26 64.50
C TRP A 781 -31.16 -4.67 64.41
N ASP A 782 -30.62 -5.54 63.55
CA ASP A 782 -31.00 -6.95 63.51
C ASP A 782 -30.14 -7.76 64.48
N SER A 783 -30.75 -8.27 65.55
CA SER A 783 -30.06 -9.10 66.54
C SER A 783 -29.61 -10.47 66.00
N LYS A 784 -30.11 -10.90 64.83
CA LYS A 784 -29.81 -12.21 64.22
C LYS A 784 -28.62 -12.19 63.26
N GLN A 785 -28.20 -11.02 62.77
CA GLN A 785 -27.11 -10.87 61.82
C GLN A 785 -26.19 -9.72 62.26
N PRO A 786 -24.89 -9.96 62.53
CA PRO A 786 -23.97 -8.88 62.86
C PRO A 786 -23.84 -7.93 61.66
N ASN A 787 -23.97 -6.62 61.91
CA ASN A 787 -23.84 -5.53 60.93
C ASN A 787 -24.99 -5.40 59.91
N SER A 788 -26.17 -5.97 60.14
CA SER A 788 -27.36 -5.68 59.32
C SER A 788 -28.42 -4.90 60.10
N ILE A 789 -29.13 -4.03 59.38
CA ILE A 789 -30.22 -3.22 59.92
C ILE A 789 -31.52 -3.61 59.22
N ASN A 790 -32.59 -3.79 59.98
CA ASN A 790 -33.92 -4.08 59.44
C ASN A 790 -34.71 -2.78 59.33
N CYS A 791 -35.01 -2.36 58.10
CA CYS A 791 -35.77 -1.15 57.79
C CYS A 791 -37.22 -1.43 57.32
N GLY A 792 -37.69 -2.68 57.39
CA GLY A 792 -39.02 -3.07 56.93
C GLY A 792 -39.29 -2.63 55.47
N GLY A 793 -40.38 -1.89 55.25
CA GLY A 793 -40.77 -1.36 53.93
C GLY A 793 -39.90 -0.21 53.41
N ALA A 794 -39.10 0.42 54.27
CA ALA A 794 -38.20 1.51 53.90
C ALA A 794 -36.78 0.98 53.61
N ILE A 795 -36.69 -0.07 52.78
CA ILE A 795 -35.45 -0.82 52.52
C ILE A 795 -34.31 0.07 51.99
N TRP A 796 -34.64 1.17 51.30
CA TRP A 796 -33.68 2.17 50.82
C TRP A 796 -32.91 2.85 51.96
N LEU A 797 -33.49 2.97 53.16
CA LEU A 797 -32.82 3.51 54.35
C LEU A 797 -31.63 2.65 54.81
N SER A 798 -31.58 1.36 54.45
CA SER A 798 -30.43 0.51 54.75
C SER A 798 -29.14 1.02 54.09
N ARG A 799 -29.25 1.70 52.94
CA ARG A 799 -28.10 2.35 52.27
C ARG A 799 -27.63 3.60 53.01
N LEU A 800 -28.53 4.35 53.62
CA LEU A 800 -28.19 5.53 54.41
C LEU A 800 -27.33 5.18 55.63
N TRP A 801 -27.46 3.96 56.18
CA TRP A 801 -26.83 3.56 57.44
C TRP A 801 -25.32 3.29 57.35
N ALA A 802 -24.80 2.94 56.16
CA ALA A 802 -23.36 2.76 55.89
C ALA A 802 -22.56 2.00 57.00
N ASN A 803 -23.12 0.92 57.55
CA ASN A 803 -22.54 0.14 58.65
C ASN A 803 -22.13 0.95 59.90
N GLY A 804 -22.73 2.12 60.13
CA GLY A 804 -22.43 2.98 61.26
C GLY A 804 -21.43 4.12 60.99
N GLU A 805 -20.91 4.23 59.76
CA GLU A 805 -19.98 5.29 59.32
C GLU A 805 -20.69 6.46 58.61
N SER A 806 -22.01 6.59 58.78
CA SER A 806 -22.77 7.67 58.17
C SER A 806 -22.28 9.02 58.71
N THR A 807 -21.97 9.96 57.82
CA THR A 807 -21.61 11.36 58.16
C THR A 807 -22.63 12.32 57.53
N SER A 808 -22.74 13.55 58.03
CA SER A 808 -23.62 14.57 57.42
C SER A 808 -23.30 14.81 55.95
N SER A 809 -22.01 14.80 55.56
CA SER A 809 -21.57 14.89 54.16
C SER A 809 -22.01 13.69 53.30
N SER A 810 -21.93 12.47 53.83
CA SER A 810 -22.40 11.28 53.10
C SER A 810 -23.92 11.28 52.86
N LEU A 811 -24.69 11.81 53.82
CA LEU A 811 -26.14 11.97 53.69
C LEU A 811 -26.49 13.05 52.66
N GLU A 812 -25.80 14.20 52.70
CA GLU A 812 -25.95 15.27 51.71
C GLU A 812 -25.68 14.77 50.29
N GLN A 813 -24.58 14.02 50.10
CA GLN A 813 -24.26 13.46 48.79
C GLN A 813 -25.34 12.49 48.31
N LEU A 814 -25.92 11.69 49.20
CA LEU A 814 -26.97 10.75 48.81
C LEU A 814 -28.27 11.45 48.41
N PHE A 815 -28.69 12.49 49.13
CA PHE A 815 -29.85 13.30 48.70
C PHE A 815 -29.58 14.01 47.36
N THR A 816 -28.34 14.44 47.14
CA THR A 816 -27.91 15.05 45.87
C THR A 816 -27.94 14.05 44.71
N ASP A 817 -27.44 12.83 44.94
CA ASP A 817 -27.47 11.73 43.97
C ASP A 817 -28.92 11.36 43.63
N PHE A 818 -29.78 11.26 44.65
CA PHE A 818 -31.20 10.95 44.50
C PHE A 818 -31.95 12.05 43.73
N ALA A 819 -31.73 13.33 44.06
CA ALA A 819 -32.30 14.47 43.35
C ALA A 819 -31.85 14.51 41.87
N THR A 820 -30.60 14.12 41.60
CA THR A 820 -30.06 13.97 40.23
C THR A 820 -30.71 12.84 39.47
N ALA A 821 -30.89 11.69 40.10
CA ALA A 821 -31.57 10.56 39.48
C ALA A 821 -33.04 10.88 39.14
N LEU A 822 -33.76 11.58 40.04
CA LEU A 822 -35.11 12.05 39.78
C LEU A 822 -35.15 13.08 38.65
N THR A 823 -34.19 14.01 38.61
CA THR A 823 -34.06 14.97 37.50
C THR A 823 -33.88 14.26 36.17
N ASN A 824 -33.06 13.21 36.13
CA ASN A 824 -32.86 12.42 34.91
C ASN A 824 -34.15 11.72 34.48
N GLN A 825 -34.95 11.18 35.43
CA GLN A 825 -36.27 10.62 35.11
C GLN A 825 -37.25 11.66 34.53
N LEU A 826 -37.23 12.89 35.06
CA LEU A 826 -38.04 13.99 34.53
C LEU A 826 -37.66 14.31 33.07
N ARG A 827 -36.37 14.18 32.70
CA ARG A 827 -35.88 14.37 31.32
C ARG A 827 -36.39 13.29 30.35
N PHE A 828 -36.65 12.08 30.84
CA PHE A 828 -37.04 10.93 30.03
C PHE A 828 -38.54 10.69 29.88
N GLY A 829 -39.37 11.08 30.85
CA GLY A 829 -40.81 10.85 30.73
C GLY A 829 -41.66 10.99 31.97
N MET A 830 -41.07 11.01 33.18
CA MET A 830 -41.83 11.24 34.41
C MET A 830 -42.44 12.65 34.37
N GLY A 831 -43.78 12.74 34.38
CA GLY A 831 -44.49 14.02 34.32
C GLY A 831 -44.42 14.74 32.98
N ARG A 832 -44.13 14.06 31.86
CA ARG A 832 -44.08 14.70 30.54
C ARG A 832 -45.48 14.82 29.94
N LYS A 833 -45.90 15.99 29.46
CA LYS A 833 -47.17 16.17 28.73
C LYS A 833 -47.11 15.49 27.34
N ASN A 834 -48.15 14.74 26.96
CA ASN A 834 -48.20 14.03 25.69
C ASN A 834 -47.87 14.96 24.50
N GLY A 835 -46.88 14.56 23.68
CA GLY A 835 -46.46 15.30 22.48
C GLY A 835 -45.45 16.44 22.70
N THR A 836 -44.99 16.68 23.93
CA THR A 836 -43.99 17.73 24.21
C THR A 836 -42.61 17.11 24.41
N THR A 837 -41.78 17.05 23.36
CA THR A 837 -40.36 16.69 23.52
C THR A 837 -39.47 17.91 23.38
N SER A 838 -39.09 18.52 24.51
CA SER A 838 -38.04 19.51 24.52
C SER A 838 -36.68 18.82 24.35
N VAL A 839 -35.95 19.21 23.31
CA VAL A 839 -34.61 18.70 23.04
C VAL A 839 -33.68 19.87 22.78
N VAL A 840 -32.39 19.66 23.06
CA VAL A 840 -31.34 20.61 22.73
C VAL A 840 -30.60 20.07 21.52
N ASN A 841 -30.51 20.92 20.50
CA ASN A 841 -29.84 20.63 19.25
C ASN A 841 -28.36 20.99 19.36
N GLY A 842 -27.50 20.05 19.05
CA GLY A 842 -26.06 20.21 18.90
C GLY A 842 -25.61 19.93 17.47
N GLU A 843 -24.33 20.19 17.23
CA GLU A 843 -23.64 19.93 15.98
C GLU A 843 -22.81 18.65 16.12
N SER A 844 -22.96 17.72 15.19
CA SER A 844 -22.10 16.55 15.10
C SER A 844 -20.84 16.89 14.30
N LEU A 845 -19.69 16.55 14.86
CA LEU A 845 -18.39 16.67 14.21
C LEU A 845 -18.11 15.41 13.41
N GLN A 846 -17.80 15.56 12.13
CA GLN A 846 -17.28 14.50 11.28
C GLN A 846 -15.78 14.71 11.07
N LEU A 847 -15.02 13.62 11.15
CA LEU A 847 -13.61 13.62 10.81
C LEU A 847 -13.49 13.53 9.29
N VAL A 848 -12.95 14.57 8.65
CA VAL A 848 -12.72 14.63 7.20
C VAL A 848 -11.22 14.68 6.95
N THR A 849 -10.71 13.77 6.12
CA THR A 849 -9.29 13.70 5.78
C THR A 849 -8.96 14.66 4.63
N TYR A 850 -8.03 15.58 4.87
CA TYR A 850 -7.52 16.53 3.88
C TYR A 850 -6.19 16.09 3.31
N ILE A 851 -5.93 16.49 2.08
CA ILE A 851 -4.64 16.31 1.41
C ILE A 851 -3.72 17.45 1.84
N ALA A 852 -2.60 17.10 2.47
CA ALA A 852 -1.56 18.03 2.90
C ALA A 852 -0.30 17.81 2.07
N VAL A 853 0.08 18.80 1.28
CA VAL A 853 1.20 18.68 0.34
C VAL A 853 2.51 19.12 0.98
N LYS A 854 3.55 18.32 0.80
CA LYS A 854 4.92 18.56 1.27
C LYS A 854 5.84 18.80 0.07
N PRO A 855 5.96 20.04 -0.43
CA PRO A 855 6.57 20.33 -1.74
C PRO A 855 8.08 20.07 -1.78
N TYR A 856 8.76 20.06 -0.64
CA TYR A 856 10.21 19.88 -0.57
C TYR A 856 10.68 18.51 -1.10
N TRP A 857 9.83 17.48 -1.07
CA TRP A 857 10.17 16.17 -1.65
C TRP A 857 10.23 16.18 -3.20
N LEU A 858 9.57 17.14 -3.85
CA LEU A 858 9.58 17.30 -5.32
C LEU A 858 10.87 17.97 -5.83
N ILE A 859 11.72 18.48 -4.95
CA ILE A 859 13.03 19.06 -5.30
C ILE A 859 13.97 17.99 -5.87
N PHE A 860 13.92 16.77 -5.31
CA PHE A 860 14.80 15.67 -5.74
C PHE A 860 14.66 15.30 -7.23
N PRO A 861 13.45 14.99 -7.77
CA PRO A 861 13.31 14.71 -9.20
C PRO A 861 13.64 15.92 -10.08
N ALA A 862 13.44 17.15 -9.61
CA ALA A 862 13.85 18.35 -10.33
C ALA A 862 15.38 18.47 -10.44
N ILE A 863 16.12 18.16 -9.36
CA ILE A 863 17.59 18.13 -9.38
C ILE A 863 18.09 17.06 -10.37
N LEU A 864 17.51 15.86 -10.37
CA LEU A 864 17.91 14.81 -11.31
C LEU A 864 17.71 15.24 -12.77
N LEU A 865 16.59 15.90 -13.07
CA LEU A 865 16.34 16.44 -14.41
C LEU A 865 17.38 17.49 -14.80
N ILE A 866 17.70 18.44 -13.91
CA ILE A 866 18.71 19.48 -14.18
C ILE A 866 20.09 18.85 -14.44
N LEU A 867 20.48 17.87 -13.63
CA LEU A 867 21.74 17.14 -13.81
C LEU A 867 21.78 16.43 -15.17
N GLU A 868 20.67 15.83 -15.60
CA GLU A 868 20.57 15.18 -16.90
C GLU A 868 20.66 16.18 -18.06
N ILE A 869 20.00 17.35 -17.95
CA ILE A 869 20.13 18.46 -18.90
C ILE A 869 21.59 18.90 -19.03
N MET A 870 22.29 19.04 -17.90
CA MET A 870 23.71 19.41 -17.88
C MET A 870 24.59 18.33 -18.53
N ALA A 871 24.34 17.05 -18.25
CA ALA A 871 25.12 15.95 -18.83
C ALA A 871 24.92 15.83 -20.35
N LEU A 872 23.67 15.93 -20.82
CA LEU A 872 23.34 15.88 -22.24
C LEU A 872 23.89 17.10 -22.98
N SER A 873 23.71 18.31 -22.44
CA SER A 873 24.25 19.53 -23.06
C SER A 873 25.78 19.51 -23.14
N TRP A 874 26.46 18.98 -22.12
CA TRP A 874 27.91 18.76 -22.16
C TRP A 874 28.31 17.78 -23.27
N MET A 875 27.64 16.63 -23.39
CA MET A 875 27.95 15.64 -24.44
C MET A 875 27.68 16.17 -25.84
N ILE A 876 26.58 16.90 -26.04
CA ILE A 876 26.29 17.55 -27.32
C ILE A 876 27.37 18.60 -27.63
N SER A 877 27.74 19.44 -26.65
CA SER A 877 28.77 20.47 -26.82
C SER A 877 30.12 19.85 -27.20
N LEU A 878 30.52 18.77 -26.53
CA LEU A 878 31.74 18.03 -26.83
C LEU A 878 31.70 17.46 -28.26
N THR A 879 30.56 16.91 -28.67
CA THR A 879 30.37 16.39 -30.03
C THR A 879 30.39 17.49 -31.10
N VAL A 880 29.87 18.68 -30.79
CA VAL A 880 29.90 19.86 -31.68
C VAL A 880 31.32 20.42 -31.82
N VAL A 881 32.08 20.49 -30.73
CA VAL A 881 33.46 21.01 -30.72
C VAL A 881 34.40 20.10 -31.51
N TYR A 882 34.25 18.77 -31.37
CA TYR A 882 35.09 17.78 -32.06
C TYR A 882 34.40 17.16 -33.29
N ARG A 883 33.50 17.90 -33.95
CA ARG A 883 32.59 17.36 -34.99
C ARG A 883 33.30 16.74 -36.20
N ASP A 884 34.51 17.20 -36.50
CA ASP A 884 35.29 16.68 -37.64
C ASP A 884 36.04 15.38 -37.32
N GLU A 885 36.19 15.05 -36.03
CA GLU A 885 37.00 13.90 -35.58
C GLU A 885 36.24 12.88 -34.70
N LEU A 886 35.14 13.29 -34.06
CA LEU A 886 34.35 12.48 -33.12
C LEU A 886 32.95 12.21 -33.68
N ALA A 887 32.70 10.97 -34.11
CA ALA A 887 31.40 10.54 -34.59
C ALA A 887 30.45 10.10 -33.45
N VAL A 888 29.15 10.21 -33.71
CA VAL A 888 28.09 9.79 -32.77
C VAL A 888 27.69 8.35 -33.08
N TRP A 889 28.17 7.40 -32.30
CA TRP A 889 27.90 5.97 -32.50
C TRP A 889 26.95 5.38 -31.44
N LYS A 890 26.76 6.04 -30.28
CA LYS A 890 25.87 5.61 -29.20
C LYS A 890 26.04 4.12 -28.87
N GLY A 891 24.96 3.34 -28.83
CA GLY A 891 24.98 1.89 -28.64
C GLY A 891 25.54 1.07 -29.81
N SER A 892 25.81 1.68 -30.97
CA SER A 892 26.20 0.95 -32.20
C SER A 892 27.52 0.21 -32.06
N ILE A 893 27.55 -1.04 -32.52
CA ILE A 893 28.75 -1.89 -32.57
C ILE A 893 29.51 -1.77 -33.90
N LEU A 894 28.96 -1.07 -34.90
CA LEU A 894 29.55 -0.91 -36.24
C LEU A 894 31.03 -0.43 -36.21
N PRO A 895 31.45 0.49 -35.32
CA PRO A 895 32.85 0.89 -35.24
C PRO A 895 33.82 -0.26 -34.89
N LEU A 896 33.34 -1.32 -34.22
CA LEU A 896 34.14 -2.52 -33.90
C LEU A 896 34.23 -3.51 -35.07
N LEU A 897 33.21 -3.51 -35.95
CA LEU A 897 33.17 -4.34 -37.16
C LEU A 897 34.12 -3.79 -38.23
N PHE A 898 34.17 -2.46 -38.40
CA PHE A 898 35.07 -1.78 -39.34
C PHE A 898 36.47 -1.48 -38.77
N TYR A 899 36.80 -2.05 -37.60
CA TYR A 899 38.04 -1.79 -36.84
C TYR A 899 39.34 -2.13 -37.58
N ARG A 900 39.29 -2.89 -38.69
CA ARG A 900 40.49 -3.39 -39.37
C ARG A 900 41.22 -2.35 -40.22
N ASP A 901 40.49 -1.45 -40.90
CA ASP A 901 41.10 -0.63 -41.97
C ASP A 901 41.20 0.88 -41.64
N LEU A 902 40.55 1.36 -40.57
CA LEU A 902 40.50 2.81 -40.26
C LEU A 902 41.57 3.31 -39.27
N PHE A 903 42.17 2.44 -38.46
CA PHE A 903 43.14 2.86 -37.40
C PHE A 903 44.58 2.42 -37.66
N TRP A 904 44.80 1.39 -38.48
CA TRP A 904 46.14 0.98 -38.92
C TRP A 904 46.37 1.59 -40.29
N GLY A 905 47.04 2.74 -40.30
CA GLY A 905 47.24 3.57 -41.48
C GLY A 905 47.87 2.83 -42.65
N ASN A 906 47.03 2.27 -43.53
CA ASN A 906 47.34 2.20 -44.94
C ASN A 906 46.96 3.55 -45.53
N THR A 907 47.95 4.44 -45.57
CA THR A 907 47.93 5.61 -46.44
C THR A 907 47.72 5.13 -47.87
N ASP A 908 46.64 5.59 -48.50
CA ASP A 908 46.66 5.68 -49.97
C ASP A 908 47.86 6.57 -50.35
N SER A 909 48.44 6.34 -51.53
CA SER A 909 49.68 6.95 -52.03
C SER A 909 49.70 8.50 -52.06
N ASP A 910 48.60 9.16 -51.71
CA ASP A 910 48.42 10.62 -51.72
C ASP A 910 48.32 11.28 -50.32
N GLY A 911 48.56 10.55 -49.22
CA GLY A 911 48.84 11.18 -47.91
C GLY A 911 47.68 11.88 -47.20
N ALA A 912 46.42 11.66 -47.61
CA ALA A 912 45.24 12.16 -46.89
C ALA A 912 44.77 11.18 -45.79
N SER A 913 44.67 11.69 -44.55
CA SER A 913 44.10 10.96 -43.40
C SER A 913 42.62 10.63 -43.67
N LYS A 914 42.25 9.34 -43.75
CA LYS A 914 40.85 8.91 -43.88
C LYS A 914 40.04 9.34 -42.64
N ARG A 915 38.90 10.00 -42.87
CA ARG A 915 37.94 10.46 -41.86
C ARG A 915 37.20 9.26 -41.24
N LEU A 916 36.87 9.35 -39.94
CA LEU A 916 35.98 8.40 -39.27
C LEU A 916 34.54 8.56 -39.78
N LEU A 917 34.00 7.50 -40.38
CA LEU A 917 32.65 7.47 -40.95
C LEU A 917 31.58 7.52 -39.84
N THR A 918 30.51 8.26 -40.08
CA THR A 918 29.29 8.26 -39.24
C THR A 918 28.55 6.93 -39.34
N THR A 919 27.65 6.64 -38.40
CA THR A 919 26.89 5.37 -38.36
C THR A 919 26.09 5.12 -39.64
N GLU A 920 25.48 6.18 -40.19
CA GLU A 920 24.71 6.13 -41.44
C GLU A 920 25.62 5.93 -42.66
N GLU A 921 26.81 6.55 -42.70
CA GLU A 921 27.81 6.31 -43.76
C GLU A 921 28.41 4.89 -43.69
N MET A 922 28.55 4.33 -42.49
CA MET A 922 28.96 2.93 -42.30
C MET A 922 27.86 1.94 -42.69
N GLU A 923 26.60 2.25 -42.42
CA GLU A 923 25.44 1.50 -42.92
C GLU A 923 25.34 1.58 -44.44
N GLU A 924 25.57 2.75 -45.05
CA GLU A 924 25.61 2.92 -46.50
C GLU A 924 26.79 2.18 -47.14
N GLN A 925 27.96 2.14 -46.49
CA GLN A 925 29.06 1.28 -46.93
C GLN A 925 28.76 -0.21 -46.77
N ALA A 926 28.11 -0.62 -45.68
CA ALA A 926 27.65 -2.00 -45.50
C ALA A 926 26.64 -2.38 -46.61
N ASP A 927 25.74 -1.46 -46.96
CA ASP A 927 24.77 -1.64 -48.05
C ASP A 927 25.44 -1.62 -49.44
N GLN A 928 26.49 -0.82 -49.64
CA GLN A 928 27.30 -0.88 -50.86
C GLN A 928 28.05 -2.22 -50.98
N ILE A 929 28.62 -2.73 -49.89
CA ILE A 929 29.25 -4.07 -49.85
C ILE A 929 28.20 -5.14 -50.15
N ARG A 930 27.00 -5.04 -49.59
CA ARG A 930 25.85 -5.91 -49.89
C ARG A 930 25.42 -5.83 -51.36
N SER A 931 25.45 -4.65 -51.97
CA SER A 931 25.11 -4.43 -53.38
C SER A 931 26.20 -4.91 -54.36
N ASN A 932 27.47 -4.87 -53.95
CA ASN A 932 28.59 -5.40 -54.74
C ASN A 932 28.68 -6.93 -54.64
N PHE A 933 28.35 -7.48 -53.48
CA PHE A 933 28.13 -8.92 -53.33
C PHE A 933 26.95 -9.39 -54.19
N SER A 934 25.85 -8.63 -54.24
CA SER A 934 24.71 -8.99 -55.10
C SER A 934 25.05 -8.89 -56.59
N ARG A 935 25.82 -7.90 -57.06
CA ARG A 935 26.25 -7.80 -58.48
C ARG A 935 27.24 -8.87 -58.92
N ASN A 936 28.17 -9.30 -58.07
CA ASN A 936 29.18 -10.30 -58.44
C ASN A 936 28.67 -11.75 -58.42
N ILE A 937 27.49 -12.00 -57.85
CA ILE A 937 26.82 -13.32 -57.88
C ILE A 937 26.07 -13.56 -59.21
N TRP A 938 25.84 -12.52 -60.03
CA TRP A 938 25.14 -12.65 -61.32
C TRP A 938 26.06 -12.69 -62.55
N ASN A 939 27.39 -12.66 -62.40
CA ASN A 939 28.33 -12.58 -63.52
C ASN A 939 29.52 -13.56 -63.46
N ASN A 940 29.37 -14.71 -62.79
CA ASN A 940 30.27 -15.85 -62.96
C ASN A 940 29.52 -17.18 -62.88
#